data_AF-A0A442G9A7-F1
#
_entry.id   AF-A0A442G9A7-F1
#
_cell.length_a   1.000
_cell.length_b   1.000
_cell.length_c   1.000
_cell.angle_alpha   90.00
_cell.angle_beta   90.00
_cell.angle_gamma   90.00
#
_symmetry.space_group_name_H-M   'P 1'
#
loop_
_entity.id
_entity.type
_entity.pdbx_description
1 polymer ?
#
loop_
_entity_poly.entity_id
_entity_poly.type
_entity_poly.pdbx_seq_one_letter_code
_entity_poly.pdbx_strand_id
1 'polypeptide(L)'
;MIPAWSYLDERDRAVLRETVAFLNKRLEESATIDWALRLKPAQRIERLAVEDLLNGPGARDLVEPWATGWRLIEESWSTSAAEDGPATAIYGIQERLRRGDHSGAIISKIVDLVAPRLKVEPIESWRWQFVKKPRHPKSFEDLLSARLTSGGLVDLHVLELANLTNVGFLKALANTLECTVTQGLEIARRLGWDGQRRLWQLGGLARVYYTTAVPHADADNESEGDPDAYNLGIAPSVKLLYAVVSRIAALNTPDALPFVQRWRLAPSSLHIRLWAAAARDEELVSAEEVGAFLLGLDDDQFWDLNNFPEVAELRALRFRDLNVQEQEAIARRLRKGPGHTAVPKKARLYWTVRELKRIEVGGGTLPPKEQVWMDAKISQFAGLVAMDIVEGFPEATKTYYVPPNPDTKYDALNGVARLRALETALSTSRGGWNDDPAERANDWLQQIENVLLVLNDLEVTGNGGDGFPRVWNRFGWAHSPKDQDTRSNVQRNFEAEANRVLALLNLPSEATLSAAIEGISAWMDAWEKQVVASELGLPVWMRIWPVAVEATNSKSDNADDADLSVVARVVGDDREPMDLDTLNTPAGKLVGVFLEAWRAHTGLQNPFEPGSTARQMRDIIISATGRSLLIVRHRLIEYLPYFVRADRTWTDRNLIAPLLNDDGASLALWRAIARRTHFSEVLKIIGNAMSERATDRRLGRETRRRLVFSLIIESLHAFREHRQPAVPNSRIQQMLRTLDDEVRASAANAIQQFVRELSAKGKSGSEAPTPADLFRSAAVPFLQQVWPQERSLATPGVSGAFSDLPATSGEAFAEAVDAIERFLVPFECWSLLEYGLYGEDGGEKKLAMINSEAKARALLRLFDLTIGNSEGAVIPYGLTEALDQIRAVEPELTKDPIYRRLSTAARR
;
A
#
# COMPACT_ATOMS: atom_id res chain seq x y z
N MET A 1 -35.59 2.43 26.36
CA MET A 1 -34.30 2.07 25.75
C MET A 1 -33.26 2.21 26.84
N ILE A 2 -32.55 1.14 27.19
CA ILE A 2 -31.45 1.24 28.17
C ILE A 2 -30.33 2.00 27.45
N PRO A 3 -29.84 3.13 27.99
CA PRO A 3 -28.86 3.93 27.26
C PRO A 3 -27.52 3.19 27.14
N ALA A 4 -26.81 3.40 26.03
CA ALA A 4 -25.62 2.63 25.64
C ALA A 4 -24.51 2.62 26.71
N TRP A 5 -24.44 3.67 27.54
CA TRP A 5 -23.48 3.81 28.64
C TRP A 5 -23.72 2.86 29.84
N SER A 6 -24.86 2.17 29.89
CA SER A 6 -25.20 1.21 30.95
C SER A 6 -24.34 -0.06 30.97
N TYR A 7 -23.73 -0.42 29.82
CA TYR A 7 -22.88 -1.60 29.66
C TYR A 7 -21.38 -1.30 29.80
N LEU A 8 -21.01 -0.03 30.02
CA LEU A 8 -19.62 0.39 30.15
C LEU A 8 -19.06 0.07 31.54
N ASP A 9 -17.77 -0.25 31.62
CA ASP A 9 -17.08 -0.39 32.89
C ASP A 9 -16.88 1.00 33.57
N GLU A 10 -16.35 1.01 34.80
CA GLU A 10 -16.22 2.25 35.57
C GLU A 10 -15.19 3.23 34.95
N ARG A 11 -14.16 2.71 34.28
CA ARG A 11 -13.13 3.54 33.61
C ARG A 11 -13.69 4.15 32.35
N ASP A 12 -14.38 3.37 31.53
CA ASP A 12 -15.02 3.83 30.30
C ASP A 12 -16.11 4.87 30.58
N ARG A 13 -16.86 4.72 31.68
CA ARG A 13 -17.82 5.75 32.13
C ARG A 13 -17.15 7.05 32.55
N ALA A 14 -15.96 6.99 33.16
CA ALA A 14 -15.22 8.20 33.53
C ALA A 14 -14.76 8.95 32.27
N VAL A 15 -14.16 8.23 31.31
CA VAL A 15 -13.74 8.79 30.01
C VAL A 15 -14.93 9.40 29.26
N LEU A 16 -16.05 8.68 29.17
CA LEU A 16 -17.28 9.20 28.54
C LEU A 16 -17.71 10.54 29.16
N ARG A 17 -17.76 10.63 30.50
CA ARG A 17 -18.19 11.85 31.20
C ARG A 17 -17.22 13.02 30.96
N GLU A 18 -15.93 12.75 31.00
CA GLU A 18 -14.90 13.76 30.73
C GLU A 18 -14.98 14.26 29.28
N THR A 19 -15.14 13.36 28.31
CA THR A 19 -15.29 13.72 26.89
C THR A 19 -16.58 14.50 26.63
N VAL A 20 -17.72 14.06 27.19
CA VAL A 20 -18.99 14.79 27.09
C VAL A 20 -18.87 16.20 27.70
N ALA A 21 -18.23 16.33 28.87
CA ALA A 21 -18.01 17.63 29.50
C ALA A 21 -17.11 18.55 28.67
N PHE A 22 -16.06 18.00 28.05
CA PHE A 22 -15.15 18.74 27.19
C PHE A 22 -15.79 19.23 25.88
N LEU A 23 -16.67 18.41 25.28
CA LEU A 23 -17.31 18.70 23.99
C LEU A 23 -18.58 19.56 24.12
N ASN A 24 -19.18 19.64 25.31
CA ASN A 24 -20.38 20.42 25.55
C ASN A 24 -20.18 21.89 25.13
N LYS A 25 -21.09 22.42 24.30
CA LYS A 25 -21.03 23.76 23.66
C LYS A 25 -19.88 23.99 22.65
N ARG A 26 -19.14 22.95 22.26
CA ARG A 26 -18.00 23.04 21.33
C ARG A 26 -18.20 22.28 20.04
N LEU A 27 -19.40 21.72 19.83
CA LEU A 27 -19.81 21.10 18.57
C LEU A 27 -19.79 22.10 17.40
N GLU A 28 -19.74 23.40 17.68
CA GLU A 28 -19.65 24.46 16.67
C GLU A 28 -18.25 25.01 16.37
N GLU A 29 -17.22 24.27 16.77
CA GLU A 29 -15.82 24.61 16.48
C GLU A 29 -15.25 23.70 15.40
N SER A 30 -14.56 24.28 14.40
CA SER A 30 -13.87 23.49 13.35
C SER A 30 -12.83 22.53 13.94
N ALA A 31 -12.16 22.93 15.04
CA ALA A 31 -11.20 22.07 15.73
C ALA A 31 -11.85 20.80 16.32
N THR A 32 -13.13 20.88 16.73
CA THR A 32 -13.88 19.72 17.24
C THR A 32 -14.24 18.76 16.11
N ILE A 33 -14.62 19.29 14.93
CA ILE A 33 -14.83 18.49 13.72
C ILE A 33 -13.52 17.80 13.30
N ASP A 34 -12.41 18.56 13.21
CA ASP A 34 -11.10 18.02 12.84
C ASP A 34 -10.64 16.91 13.82
N TRP A 35 -10.91 17.08 15.12
CA TRP A 35 -10.66 16.05 16.13
C TRP A 35 -11.53 14.81 15.92
N ALA A 36 -12.84 14.98 15.73
CA ALA A 36 -13.76 13.87 15.53
C ALA A 36 -13.46 13.07 14.27
N LEU A 37 -13.06 13.73 13.18
CA LEU A 37 -12.64 13.09 11.93
C LEU A 37 -11.37 12.23 12.07
N ARG A 38 -10.56 12.48 13.10
CA ARG A 38 -9.35 11.69 13.40
C ARG A 38 -9.62 10.52 14.36
N LEU A 39 -10.84 10.38 14.88
CA LEU A 39 -11.20 9.28 15.77
C LEU A 39 -11.23 7.96 15.01
N LYS A 40 -10.51 6.95 15.52
CA LYS A 40 -10.48 5.60 14.93
C LYS A 40 -11.62 4.71 15.45
N PRO A 41 -11.95 3.61 14.75
CA PRO A 41 -12.99 2.67 15.21
C PRO A 41 -12.77 2.12 16.62
N ALA A 42 -11.51 1.97 17.05
CA ALA A 42 -11.14 1.55 18.39
C ALA A 42 -11.45 2.58 19.49
N GLN A 43 -11.60 3.87 19.15
CA GLN A 43 -11.94 4.96 20.08
C GLN A 43 -13.45 5.05 20.28
N ARG A 44 -14.04 3.92 20.68
CA ARG A 44 -15.49 3.75 20.75
C ARG A 44 -16.11 4.65 21.81
N ILE A 45 -15.43 4.91 22.92
CA ILE A 45 -15.98 5.71 24.02
C ILE A 45 -16.10 7.19 23.62
N GLU A 46 -15.12 7.72 22.90
CA GLU A 46 -15.13 9.10 22.39
C GLU A 46 -16.19 9.28 21.30
N ARG A 47 -16.37 8.28 20.42
CA ARG A 47 -17.48 8.27 19.45
C ARG A 47 -18.84 8.22 20.14
N LEU A 48 -18.98 7.36 21.16
CA LEU A 48 -20.19 7.29 21.99
C LEU A 48 -20.47 8.62 22.72
N ALA A 49 -19.45 9.36 23.15
CA ALA A 49 -19.62 10.68 23.76
C ALA A 49 -20.21 11.70 22.78
N VAL A 50 -19.73 11.68 21.53
CA VAL A 50 -20.26 12.52 20.45
C VAL A 50 -21.70 12.12 20.14
N GLU A 51 -21.99 10.82 19.98
CA GLU A 51 -23.35 10.31 19.75
C GLU A 51 -24.31 10.70 20.88
N ASP A 52 -23.89 10.62 22.15
CA ASP A 52 -24.72 11.03 23.31
C ASP A 52 -25.05 12.53 23.27
N LEU A 53 -24.07 13.37 22.92
CA LEU A 53 -24.28 14.81 22.75
C LEU A 53 -25.18 15.15 21.55
N LEU A 54 -25.02 14.44 20.43
CA LEU A 54 -25.84 14.60 19.22
C LEU A 54 -27.28 14.11 19.41
N ASN A 55 -27.50 13.14 20.30
CA ASN A 55 -28.84 12.69 20.67
C ASN A 55 -29.46 13.51 21.83
N GLY A 56 -28.65 14.35 22.49
CA GLY A 56 -29.05 15.23 23.58
C GLY A 56 -29.77 16.50 23.13
N PRO A 57 -30.34 17.29 24.07
CA PRO A 57 -31.09 18.51 23.75
C PRO A 57 -30.25 19.58 23.04
N GLY A 58 -28.93 19.63 23.27
CA GLY A 58 -28.03 20.61 22.63
C GLY A 58 -27.82 20.42 21.13
N ALA A 59 -28.12 19.23 20.58
CA ALA A 59 -28.04 18.99 19.14
C ALA A 59 -29.21 19.58 18.35
N ARG A 60 -30.33 19.86 19.01
CA ARG A 60 -31.51 20.49 18.37
C ARG A 60 -31.26 21.94 17.97
N ASP A 61 -30.24 22.56 18.56
CA ASP A 61 -29.89 23.97 18.36
C ASP A 61 -28.71 24.17 17.38
N LEU A 62 -28.12 23.10 16.83
CA LEU A 62 -27.00 23.19 15.90
C LEU A 62 -27.40 23.88 14.59
N VAL A 63 -26.64 24.91 14.21
CA VAL A 63 -26.88 25.64 12.95
C VAL A 63 -26.22 24.98 11.75
N GLU A 64 -26.74 25.24 10.55
CA GLU A 64 -26.04 24.84 9.32
C GLU A 64 -24.77 25.69 9.12
N PRO A 65 -23.71 25.10 8.53
CA PRO A 65 -23.63 23.73 8.01
C PRO A 65 -23.13 22.66 9.00
N TRP A 66 -23.07 22.95 10.30
CA TRP A 66 -22.47 22.05 11.29
C TRP A 66 -23.37 20.86 11.60
N ALA A 67 -24.68 21.10 11.63
CA ALA A 67 -25.67 20.04 11.76
C ALA A 67 -25.49 18.98 10.65
N THR A 68 -25.32 19.41 9.40
CA THR A 68 -25.02 18.51 8.28
C THR A 68 -23.66 17.82 8.46
N GLY A 69 -22.62 18.57 8.86
CA GLY A 69 -21.29 18.00 9.11
C GLY A 69 -21.30 16.85 10.13
N TRP A 70 -21.96 17.03 11.28
CA TRP A 70 -22.05 16.01 12.31
C TRP A 70 -22.84 14.77 11.89
N ARG A 71 -23.95 14.95 11.15
CA ARG A 71 -24.72 13.81 10.60
C ARG A 71 -23.88 12.96 9.65
N LEU A 72 -23.07 13.59 8.80
CA LEU A 72 -22.17 12.87 7.89
C LEU A 72 -21.09 12.11 8.65
N ILE A 73 -20.52 12.70 9.71
CA ILE A 73 -19.53 12.05 10.57
C ILE A 73 -20.13 10.82 11.26
N GLU A 74 -21.30 10.96 11.89
CA GLU A 74 -22.02 9.88 12.56
C GLU A 74 -22.33 8.73 11.58
N GLU A 75 -22.88 9.06 10.39
CA GLU A 75 -23.17 8.07 9.35
C GLU A 75 -21.90 7.33 8.91
N SER A 76 -20.77 8.03 8.77
CA SER A 76 -19.48 7.44 8.39
C SER A 76 -18.96 6.43 9.41
N TRP A 77 -19.24 6.63 10.70
CA TRP A 77 -18.82 5.71 11.77
C TRP A 77 -19.65 4.43 11.81
N SER A 78 -20.93 4.52 11.45
CA SER A 78 -21.85 3.36 11.41
C SER A 78 -21.51 2.38 10.28
N THR A 79 -20.75 2.83 9.29
CA THR A 79 -20.34 2.02 8.16
C THR A 79 -19.12 1.19 8.55
N SER A 80 -19.31 -0.11 8.81
CA SER A 80 -18.22 -1.03 9.20
C SER A 80 -17.13 -1.03 8.14
N ALA A 81 -16.01 -0.35 8.37
CA ALA A 81 -14.88 -0.34 7.45
C ALA A 81 -14.43 -1.80 7.24
N ALA A 82 -14.46 -2.29 6.01
CA ALA A 82 -13.73 -3.49 5.64
C ALA A 82 -12.24 -3.10 5.68
N GLU A 83 -11.68 -3.03 6.88
CA GLU A 83 -10.24 -2.81 7.11
C GLU A 83 -9.42 -4.05 6.75
N ASP A 84 -10.07 -5.21 6.61
CA ASP A 84 -9.48 -6.38 5.96
C ASP A 84 -9.45 -6.15 4.45
N GLY A 85 -8.24 -6.10 3.89
CA GLY A 85 -8.00 -5.81 2.49
C GLY A 85 -8.95 -6.61 1.57
N PRO A 86 -9.71 -5.95 0.67
CA PRO A 86 -10.66 -6.62 -0.22
C PRO A 86 -10.05 -7.78 -1.02
N ALA A 87 -8.72 -7.78 -1.18
CA ALA A 87 -7.95 -8.82 -1.86
C ALA A 87 -8.03 -10.22 -1.20
N THR A 88 -8.22 -10.36 0.11
CA THR A 88 -8.30 -11.71 0.75
C THR A 88 -9.73 -12.20 0.95
N ALA A 89 -10.68 -11.29 1.18
CA ALA A 89 -12.08 -11.64 1.43
C ALA A 89 -12.75 -12.36 0.24
N ILE A 90 -12.38 -12.00 -1.00
CA ILE A 90 -12.91 -12.63 -2.22
C ILE A 90 -12.57 -14.13 -2.30
N TYR A 91 -11.39 -14.55 -1.86
CA TYR A 91 -10.99 -15.97 -1.86
C TYR A 91 -11.78 -16.77 -0.83
N GLY A 92 -12.08 -16.18 0.34
CA GLY A 92 -12.96 -16.82 1.32
C GLY A 92 -14.41 -16.96 0.82
N ILE A 93 -14.86 -16.06 -0.05
CA ILE A 93 -16.17 -16.16 -0.71
C ILE A 93 -16.14 -17.27 -1.77
N GLN A 94 -15.12 -17.27 -2.63
CA GLN A 94 -14.91 -18.29 -3.67
C GLN A 94 -14.94 -19.70 -3.09
N GLU A 95 -14.21 -19.93 -1.99
CA GLU A 95 -14.14 -21.24 -1.35
C GLU A 95 -15.52 -21.72 -0.85
N ARG A 96 -16.32 -20.81 -0.26
CA ARG A 96 -17.69 -21.14 0.17
C ARG A 96 -18.61 -21.46 -1.01
N LEU A 97 -18.52 -20.69 -2.10
CA LEU A 97 -19.29 -20.95 -3.32
C LEU A 97 -18.92 -22.31 -3.94
N ARG A 98 -17.64 -22.67 -4.00
CA ARG A 98 -17.16 -23.98 -4.48
C ARG A 98 -17.68 -25.15 -3.64
N ARG A 99 -17.84 -24.95 -2.33
CA ARG A 99 -18.46 -25.92 -1.41
C ARG A 99 -19.99 -25.98 -1.51
N GLY A 100 -20.60 -25.19 -2.41
CA GLY A 100 -22.04 -25.18 -2.68
C GLY A 100 -22.86 -24.29 -1.74
N ASP A 101 -22.23 -23.40 -0.97
CA ASP A 101 -22.91 -22.47 -0.08
C ASP A 101 -23.60 -21.34 -0.88
N HIS A 102 -24.93 -21.37 -0.90
CA HIS A 102 -25.77 -20.35 -1.53
C HIS A 102 -26.62 -19.59 -0.50
N SER A 103 -26.13 -19.46 0.74
CA SER A 103 -26.86 -18.82 1.84
C SER A 103 -26.94 -17.29 1.74
N GLY A 104 -27.88 -16.67 2.47
CA GLY A 104 -27.91 -15.21 2.60
C GLY A 104 -26.63 -14.61 3.20
N ALA A 105 -25.87 -15.40 3.98
CA ALA A 105 -24.59 -14.98 4.53
C ALA A 105 -23.50 -14.83 3.45
N ILE A 106 -23.49 -15.65 2.40
CA ILE A 106 -22.55 -15.46 1.29
C ILE A 106 -22.95 -14.26 0.44
N ILE A 107 -24.25 -14.04 0.25
CA ILE A 107 -24.78 -12.85 -0.46
C ILE A 107 -24.32 -11.57 0.24
N SER A 108 -24.47 -11.48 1.56
CA SER A 108 -24.01 -10.31 2.33
C SER A 108 -22.52 -10.07 2.12
N LYS A 109 -21.68 -11.11 2.21
CA LYS A 109 -20.24 -10.98 2.01
C LYS A 109 -19.87 -10.51 0.59
N ILE A 110 -20.54 -11.01 -0.45
CA ILE A 110 -20.33 -10.56 -1.83
C ILE A 110 -20.70 -9.08 -1.97
N VAL A 111 -21.85 -8.68 -1.44
CA VAL A 111 -22.33 -7.31 -1.48
C VAL A 111 -21.40 -6.38 -0.70
N ASP A 112 -20.90 -6.80 0.45
CA ASP A 112 -20.00 -6.02 1.30
C ASP A 112 -18.70 -5.62 0.58
N LEU A 113 -18.22 -6.44 -0.37
CA LEU A 113 -17.05 -6.12 -1.21
C LEU A 113 -17.26 -4.89 -2.09
N VAL A 114 -18.49 -4.66 -2.57
CA VAL A 114 -18.80 -3.66 -3.59
C VAL A 114 -19.72 -2.55 -3.09
N ALA A 115 -20.22 -2.66 -1.86
CA ALA A 115 -21.24 -1.77 -1.32
C ALA A 115 -20.76 -0.31 -1.30
N PRO A 116 -21.53 0.63 -1.88
CA PRO A 116 -21.29 2.06 -1.76
C PRO A 116 -21.48 2.53 -0.32
N ARG A 117 -20.59 3.42 0.11
CA ARG A 117 -20.40 3.83 1.50
C ARG A 117 -20.05 5.32 1.55
N LEU A 118 -20.41 5.98 2.64
CA LEU A 118 -20.01 7.36 2.89
C LEU A 118 -18.59 7.38 3.46
N LYS A 119 -17.67 8.09 2.80
CA LYS A 119 -16.34 8.39 3.34
C LYS A 119 -16.27 9.85 3.73
N VAL A 120 -15.88 10.11 4.97
CA VAL A 120 -15.72 11.46 5.52
C VAL A 120 -14.31 11.59 6.08
N GLU A 121 -13.58 12.60 5.61
CA GLU A 121 -12.17 12.83 5.93
C GLU A 121 -11.90 14.31 6.21
N PRO A 122 -10.82 14.65 6.94
CA PRO A 122 -10.36 16.02 7.05
C PRO A 122 -10.06 16.62 5.66
N ILE A 123 -10.24 17.94 5.53
CA ILE A 123 -9.84 18.64 4.30
C ILE A 123 -8.31 18.66 4.22
N GLU A 124 -7.76 18.09 3.15
CA GLU A 124 -6.31 18.02 2.94
C GLU A 124 -5.66 19.41 2.89
N SER A 125 -4.50 19.55 3.54
CA SER A 125 -3.80 20.83 3.75
C SER A 125 -3.47 21.56 2.44
N TRP A 126 -3.21 20.83 1.35
CA TRP A 126 -2.92 21.43 0.04
C TRP A 126 -4.10 22.23 -0.52
N ARG A 127 -5.35 21.88 -0.22
CA ARG A 127 -6.54 22.62 -0.71
C ARG A 127 -6.49 24.08 -0.25
N TRP A 128 -5.96 24.33 0.94
CA TRP A 128 -5.80 25.67 1.50
C TRP A 128 -4.66 26.48 0.88
N GLN A 129 -3.78 25.86 0.10
CA GLN A 129 -2.76 26.56 -0.69
C GLN A 129 -3.38 27.29 -1.89
N PHE A 130 -4.51 26.79 -2.39
CA PHE A 130 -5.21 27.33 -3.57
C PHE A 130 -6.46 28.14 -3.21
N VAL A 131 -7.03 27.91 -2.02
CA VAL A 131 -8.26 28.57 -1.55
C VAL A 131 -8.09 29.07 -0.12
N LYS A 132 -8.51 30.30 0.17
CA LYS A 132 -8.43 30.87 1.52
C LYS A 132 -9.43 30.18 2.45
N LYS A 133 -8.96 29.62 3.57
CA LYS A 133 -9.81 29.00 4.60
C LYS A 133 -10.85 30.03 5.10
N PRO A 134 -12.16 29.74 4.96
CA PRO A 134 -13.20 30.68 5.38
C PRO A 134 -13.22 30.82 6.91
N ARG A 135 -13.35 32.06 7.41
CA ARG A 135 -13.50 32.32 8.86
C ARG A 135 -14.87 31.91 9.39
N HIS A 136 -15.89 31.94 8.52
CA HIS A 136 -17.25 31.51 8.80
C HIS A 136 -17.66 30.51 7.72
N PRO A 137 -17.51 29.21 7.97
CA PRO A 137 -17.88 28.18 7.01
C PRO A 137 -19.38 28.25 6.66
N LYS A 138 -19.73 28.08 5.38
CA LYS A 138 -21.10 28.26 4.85
C LYS A 138 -21.70 26.98 4.26
N SER A 139 -20.84 26.04 3.89
CA SER A 139 -21.19 24.68 3.48
C SER A 139 -20.45 23.64 4.34
N PHE A 140 -20.93 22.40 4.39
CA PHE A 140 -20.21 21.32 5.05
C PHE A 140 -18.86 21.04 4.36
N GLU A 141 -18.74 21.37 3.07
CA GLU A 141 -17.50 21.26 2.27
C GLU A 141 -16.38 22.20 2.73
N ASP A 142 -16.73 23.21 3.54
CA ASP A 142 -15.77 24.10 4.20
C ASP A 142 -15.26 23.52 5.53
N LEU A 143 -15.96 22.52 6.08
CA LEU A 143 -15.63 21.85 7.35
C LEU A 143 -14.88 20.54 7.12
N LEU A 144 -15.35 19.73 6.17
CA LEU A 144 -14.90 18.36 5.95
C LEU A 144 -14.95 17.98 4.46
N SER A 145 -14.26 16.90 4.09
CA SER A 145 -14.41 16.26 2.79
C SER A 145 -15.33 15.06 2.93
N ALA A 146 -16.39 14.97 2.12
CA ALA A 146 -17.29 13.83 2.08
C ALA A 146 -17.48 13.36 0.64
N ARG A 147 -17.39 12.04 0.42
CA ARG A 147 -17.53 11.41 -0.90
C ARG A 147 -18.13 10.02 -0.79
N LEU A 148 -18.73 9.54 -1.89
CA LEU A 148 -19.11 8.14 -2.02
C LEU A 148 -17.84 7.30 -2.26
N THR A 149 -17.71 6.19 -1.54
CA THR A 149 -16.64 5.20 -1.72
C THR A 149 -17.20 3.77 -1.74
N SER A 150 -16.37 2.78 -2.04
CA SER A 150 -16.69 1.34 -1.94
C SER A 150 -15.39 0.53 -1.93
N GLY A 151 -15.48 -0.80 -1.97
CA GLY A 151 -14.32 -1.63 -2.31
C GLY A 151 -13.97 -1.56 -3.81
N GLY A 152 -13.03 -2.40 -4.25
CA GLY A 152 -12.61 -2.46 -5.66
C GLY A 152 -13.57 -3.26 -6.55
N LEU A 153 -13.32 -3.22 -7.88
CA LEU A 153 -13.97 -4.14 -8.80
C LEU A 153 -13.63 -5.60 -8.44
N VAL A 154 -14.64 -6.46 -8.56
CA VAL A 154 -14.54 -7.89 -8.24
C VAL A 154 -14.08 -8.63 -9.50
N ASP A 155 -13.05 -9.46 -9.38
CA ASP A 155 -12.69 -10.38 -10.45
C ASP A 155 -13.77 -11.47 -10.59
N LEU A 156 -14.42 -11.51 -11.75
CA LEU A 156 -15.54 -12.42 -12.02
C LEU A 156 -15.11 -13.88 -12.13
N HIS A 157 -13.84 -14.14 -12.50
CA HIS A 157 -13.27 -15.48 -12.50
C HIS A 157 -13.01 -15.97 -11.08
N VAL A 158 -12.50 -15.08 -10.21
CA VAL A 158 -12.31 -15.43 -8.79
C VAL A 158 -13.66 -15.65 -8.11
N LEU A 159 -14.67 -14.85 -8.41
CA LEU A 159 -16.03 -15.08 -7.92
C LEU A 159 -16.70 -16.34 -8.52
N GLU A 160 -16.14 -16.88 -9.61
CA GLU A 160 -16.70 -17.99 -10.38
C GLU A 160 -18.14 -17.74 -10.84
N LEU A 161 -18.49 -16.50 -11.17
CA LEU A 161 -19.86 -16.12 -11.55
C LEU A 161 -20.39 -16.97 -12.72
N ALA A 162 -19.51 -17.33 -13.66
CA ALA A 162 -19.83 -18.18 -14.80
C ALA A 162 -20.19 -19.64 -14.42
N ASN A 163 -19.77 -20.12 -13.24
CA ASN A 163 -20.07 -21.47 -12.75
C ASN A 163 -21.38 -21.51 -11.94
N LEU A 164 -21.89 -20.37 -11.50
CA LEU A 164 -23.14 -20.30 -10.75
C LEU A 164 -24.33 -20.58 -11.67
N THR A 165 -25.08 -21.64 -11.38
CA THR A 165 -26.26 -22.10 -12.14
C THR A 165 -27.56 -21.98 -11.36
N ASN A 166 -27.50 -21.75 -10.04
CA ASN A 166 -28.67 -21.60 -9.21
C ASN A 166 -29.34 -20.23 -9.41
N VAL A 167 -30.40 -20.20 -10.22
CA VAL A 167 -31.14 -18.97 -10.54
C VAL A 167 -31.77 -18.31 -9.31
N GLY A 168 -32.25 -19.11 -8.33
CA GLY A 168 -32.82 -18.57 -7.09
C GLY A 168 -31.80 -17.78 -6.27
N PHE A 169 -30.58 -18.30 -6.16
CA PHE A 169 -29.45 -17.61 -5.53
C PHE A 169 -29.09 -16.32 -6.27
N LEU A 170 -28.93 -16.39 -7.61
CA LEU A 170 -28.58 -15.23 -8.42
C LEU A 170 -29.64 -14.13 -8.32
N LYS A 171 -30.94 -14.47 -8.30
CA LYS A 171 -32.03 -13.51 -8.08
C LYS A 171 -31.95 -12.84 -6.72
N ALA A 172 -31.65 -13.60 -5.66
CA ALA A 172 -31.48 -13.03 -4.33
C ALA A 172 -30.30 -12.06 -4.28
N LEU A 173 -29.15 -12.45 -4.88
CA LEU A 173 -27.97 -11.59 -4.99
C LEU A 173 -28.25 -10.32 -5.80
N ALA A 174 -28.91 -10.43 -6.96
CA ALA A 174 -29.27 -9.29 -7.80
C ALA A 174 -30.20 -8.30 -7.07
N ASN A 175 -31.20 -8.79 -6.34
CA ASN A 175 -32.09 -7.93 -5.55
C ASN A 175 -31.32 -7.18 -4.45
N THR A 176 -30.41 -7.86 -3.74
CA THR A 176 -29.60 -7.21 -2.71
C THR A 176 -28.66 -6.16 -3.32
N LEU A 177 -28.01 -6.47 -4.44
CA LEU A 177 -27.16 -5.52 -5.15
C LEU A 177 -27.95 -4.30 -5.66
N GLU A 178 -29.16 -4.49 -6.17
CA GLU A 178 -30.04 -3.38 -6.61
C GLU A 178 -30.44 -2.46 -5.45
N CYS A 179 -30.74 -3.03 -4.27
CA CYS A 179 -30.95 -2.25 -3.04
C CYS A 179 -29.69 -1.46 -2.66
N THR A 180 -28.51 -2.09 -2.73
CA THR A 180 -27.22 -1.47 -2.42
C THR A 180 -26.87 -0.33 -3.38
N VAL A 181 -27.14 -0.49 -4.68
CA VAL A 181 -27.00 0.59 -5.68
C VAL A 181 -27.93 1.76 -5.33
N THR A 182 -29.19 1.46 -5.00
CA THR A 182 -30.17 2.49 -4.61
C THR A 182 -29.71 3.26 -3.37
N GLN A 183 -29.19 2.58 -2.35
CA GLN A 183 -28.61 3.19 -1.16
C GLN A 183 -27.43 4.11 -1.51
N GLY A 184 -26.56 3.70 -2.43
CA GLY A 184 -25.46 4.54 -2.94
C GLY A 184 -25.96 5.82 -3.60
N LEU A 185 -27.03 5.75 -4.40
CA LEU A 185 -27.66 6.93 -5.00
C LEU A 185 -28.27 7.87 -3.94
N GLU A 186 -28.83 7.32 -2.86
CA GLU A 186 -29.35 8.13 -1.75
C GLU A 186 -28.23 8.84 -0.98
N ILE A 187 -27.09 8.17 -0.72
CA ILE A 187 -25.89 8.80 -0.15
C ILE A 187 -25.44 9.95 -1.05
N ALA A 188 -25.33 9.71 -2.36
CA ALA A 188 -24.91 10.74 -3.30
C ALA A 188 -25.86 11.94 -3.32
N ARG A 189 -27.18 11.74 -3.26
CA ARG A 189 -28.15 12.84 -3.15
C ARG A 189 -27.96 13.66 -1.88
N ARG A 190 -27.65 13.02 -0.75
CA ARG A 190 -27.29 13.73 0.50
C ARG A 190 -26.02 14.58 0.34
N LEU A 191 -25.07 14.14 -0.49
CA LEU A 191 -23.85 14.87 -0.84
C LEU A 191 -24.05 15.94 -1.93
N GLY A 192 -25.28 16.17 -2.40
CA GLY A 192 -25.61 17.22 -3.37
C GLY A 192 -25.67 16.75 -4.83
N TRP A 193 -25.73 15.44 -5.10
CA TRP A 193 -26.00 14.92 -6.44
C TRP A 193 -27.47 15.14 -6.84
N ASP A 194 -27.70 15.73 -8.01
CA ASP A 194 -29.04 16.13 -8.50
C ASP A 194 -29.85 15.00 -9.15
N GLY A 195 -29.28 13.80 -9.25
CA GLY A 195 -29.92 12.62 -9.83
C GLY A 195 -29.85 12.52 -11.36
N GLN A 196 -29.27 13.53 -12.03
CA GLN A 196 -29.27 13.59 -13.49
C GLN A 196 -27.86 13.74 -14.07
N ARG A 197 -27.05 14.67 -13.55
CA ARG A 197 -25.77 15.07 -14.15
C ARG A 197 -24.60 14.68 -13.23
N ARG A 198 -23.38 14.65 -13.78
CA ARG A 198 -22.12 14.52 -13.01
C ARG A 198 -21.91 13.18 -12.29
N LEU A 199 -21.86 12.08 -13.05
CA LEU A 199 -21.58 10.74 -12.50
C LEU A 199 -20.25 10.63 -11.74
N TRP A 200 -19.30 11.55 -11.96
CA TRP A 200 -18.08 11.65 -11.15
C TRP A 200 -18.38 11.88 -9.65
N GLN A 201 -19.51 12.51 -9.30
CA GLN A 201 -19.96 12.66 -7.90
C GLN A 201 -20.38 11.34 -7.25
N LEU A 202 -20.61 10.29 -8.05
CA LEU A 202 -20.84 8.92 -7.58
C LEU A 202 -19.53 8.14 -7.38
N GLY A 203 -18.38 8.81 -7.37
CA GLY A 203 -17.06 8.16 -7.33
C GLY A 203 -16.63 7.53 -8.66
N GLY A 204 -17.23 7.96 -9.77
CA GLY A 204 -16.90 7.52 -11.13
C GLY A 204 -17.71 6.32 -11.61
N LEU A 205 -18.07 6.33 -12.90
CA LEU A 205 -18.72 5.23 -13.62
C LEU A 205 -18.53 5.42 -15.14
N ALA A 206 -17.49 4.83 -15.69
CA ALA A 206 -17.20 4.82 -17.11
C ALA A 206 -18.13 3.88 -17.86
N ARG A 207 -18.35 2.64 -17.39
CA ARG A 207 -19.28 1.66 -17.97
C ARG A 207 -20.17 1.04 -16.90
N VAL A 208 -21.41 0.68 -17.25
CA VAL A 208 -22.30 -0.05 -16.31
C VAL A 208 -22.01 -1.56 -16.24
N TYR A 209 -21.14 -2.06 -17.11
CA TYR A 209 -20.77 -3.46 -17.22
C TYR A 209 -19.25 -3.62 -17.29
N TYR A 210 -18.75 -4.82 -17.00
CA TYR A 210 -17.32 -5.16 -17.09
C TYR A 210 -16.87 -5.19 -18.56
N THR A 211 -15.87 -4.39 -18.94
CA THR A 211 -15.29 -4.46 -20.29
C THR A 211 -14.29 -5.61 -20.43
N THR A 212 -13.71 -6.02 -19.31
CA THR A 212 -12.87 -7.22 -19.16
C THR A 212 -13.27 -7.93 -17.87
N ALA A 213 -13.15 -9.25 -17.85
CA ALA A 213 -13.47 -10.06 -16.68
C ALA A 213 -12.38 -10.00 -15.59
N VAL A 214 -11.16 -9.55 -15.94
CA VAL A 214 -10.06 -9.27 -15.01
C VAL A 214 -9.87 -7.74 -14.94
N PRO A 215 -10.32 -7.07 -13.87
CA PRO A 215 -10.40 -5.61 -13.87
C PRO A 215 -9.04 -4.89 -13.97
N HIS A 216 -7.97 -5.50 -13.44
CA HIS A 216 -6.62 -4.94 -13.45
C HIS A 216 -5.79 -5.67 -14.50
N ALA A 217 -5.17 -4.93 -15.43
CA ALA A 217 -4.26 -5.52 -16.42
C ALA A 217 -2.98 -6.02 -15.74
N ASP A 218 -2.38 -7.07 -16.31
CA ASP A 218 -1.00 -7.44 -15.99
C ASP A 218 -0.07 -6.26 -16.33
N ALA A 219 0.97 -6.07 -15.51
CA ALA A 219 1.89 -4.92 -15.57
C ALA A 219 2.55 -4.70 -16.95
N ASP A 220 2.51 -5.70 -17.83
CA ASP A 220 3.14 -5.68 -19.15
C ASP A 220 2.19 -5.24 -20.29
N ASN A 221 0.88 -5.09 -20.06
CA ASN A 221 -0.11 -4.73 -21.11
C ASN A 221 -1.14 -3.70 -20.62
N GLU A 222 -0.70 -2.45 -20.49
CA GLU A 222 -1.47 -1.32 -19.92
C GLU A 222 -2.76 -0.93 -20.69
N SER A 223 -3.07 -1.54 -21.84
CA SER A 223 -4.24 -1.19 -22.67
C SER A 223 -5.48 -2.07 -22.49
N GLU A 224 -5.45 -3.10 -21.63
CA GLU A 224 -6.54 -4.10 -21.52
C GLU A 224 -7.37 -4.03 -20.22
N GLY A 225 -7.06 -3.11 -19.31
CA GLY A 225 -7.77 -2.97 -18.04
C GLY A 225 -9.20 -2.44 -18.18
N ASP A 226 -10.04 -2.68 -17.17
CA ASP A 226 -11.38 -2.10 -17.12
C ASP A 226 -11.29 -0.58 -16.82
N PRO A 227 -12.08 0.30 -17.49
CA PRO A 227 -11.98 1.74 -17.29
C PRO A 227 -12.35 2.22 -15.89
N ASP A 228 -13.04 1.38 -15.11
CA ASP A 228 -13.42 1.64 -13.72
C ASP A 228 -12.55 0.88 -12.70
N ALA A 229 -11.41 0.29 -13.11
CA ALA A 229 -10.52 -0.49 -12.23
C ALA A 229 -10.16 0.22 -10.92
N TYR A 230 -9.96 1.54 -10.98
CA TYR A 230 -9.57 2.38 -9.85
C TYR A 230 -10.71 3.25 -9.29
N ASN A 231 -11.95 3.09 -9.79
CA ASN A 231 -13.10 3.87 -9.33
C ASN A 231 -13.72 3.22 -8.08
N LEU A 232 -13.40 3.78 -6.92
CA LEU A 232 -13.91 3.37 -5.61
C LEU A 232 -15.15 4.18 -5.26
N GLY A 233 -16.31 3.82 -5.82
CA GLY A 233 -17.58 4.53 -5.70
C GLY A 233 -18.78 3.65 -6.04
N ILE A 234 -19.68 4.10 -6.90
CA ILE A 234 -20.86 3.31 -7.32
C ILE A 234 -20.51 2.17 -8.28
N ALA A 235 -19.42 2.31 -9.07
CA ALA A 235 -19.10 1.41 -10.18
C ALA A 235 -19.02 -0.08 -9.81
N PRO A 236 -18.37 -0.50 -8.71
CA PRO A 236 -18.29 -1.92 -8.37
C PRO A 236 -19.64 -2.59 -8.16
N SER A 237 -20.55 -1.93 -7.44
CA SER A 237 -21.89 -2.46 -7.21
C SER A 237 -22.75 -2.54 -8.48
N VAL A 238 -22.65 -1.53 -9.34
CA VAL A 238 -23.40 -1.44 -10.61
C VAL A 238 -22.93 -2.51 -11.58
N LYS A 239 -21.61 -2.64 -11.76
CA LYS A 239 -21.05 -3.63 -12.68
C LYS A 239 -21.33 -5.05 -12.23
N LEU A 240 -21.23 -5.33 -10.93
CA LEU A 240 -21.58 -6.65 -10.41
C LEU A 240 -23.07 -6.93 -10.53
N LEU A 241 -23.95 -5.96 -10.26
CA LEU A 241 -25.39 -6.09 -10.49
C LEU A 241 -25.69 -6.45 -11.94
N TYR A 242 -25.13 -5.71 -12.90
CA TYR A 242 -25.33 -6.00 -14.32
C TYR A 242 -24.84 -7.40 -14.68
N ALA A 243 -23.63 -7.79 -14.25
CA ALA A 243 -23.07 -9.11 -14.53
C ALA A 243 -23.94 -10.25 -13.98
N VAL A 244 -24.48 -10.11 -12.76
CA VAL A 244 -25.38 -11.10 -12.16
C VAL A 244 -26.70 -11.18 -12.94
N VAL A 245 -27.30 -10.05 -13.32
CA VAL A 245 -28.55 -10.05 -14.12
C VAL A 245 -28.33 -10.62 -15.52
N SER A 246 -27.20 -10.31 -16.18
CA SER A 246 -26.82 -10.95 -17.45
C SER A 246 -26.63 -12.46 -17.31
N ARG A 247 -26.08 -12.92 -16.17
CA ARG A 247 -25.97 -14.36 -15.88
C ARG A 247 -27.34 -15.00 -15.68
N ILE A 248 -28.29 -14.32 -15.03
CA ILE A 248 -29.68 -14.79 -14.93
C ILE A 248 -30.29 -14.90 -16.34
N ALA A 249 -30.13 -13.88 -17.19
CA ALA A 249 -30.67 -13.89 -18.54
C ALA A 249 -30.16 -15.08 -19.36
N ALA A 250 -28.85 -15.35 -19.30
CA ALA A 250 -28.23 -16.48 -19.99
C ALA A 250 -28.71 -17.87 -19.51
N LEU A 251 -29.24 -17.97 -18.29
CA LEU A 251 -29.77 -19.21 -17.73
C LEU A 251 -31.30 -19.32 -17.87
N ASN A 252 -32.02 -18.21 -17.68
CA ASN A 252 -33.47 -18.12 -17.72
C ASN A 252 -33.92 -16.66 -17.98
N THR A 253 -34.12 -16.32 -19.25
CA THR A 253 -34.54 -14.98 -19.72
C THR A 253 -35.77 -14.42 -18.96
N PRO A 254 -36.88 -15.17 -18.77
CA PRO A 254 -38.03 -14.73 -17.96
C PRO A 254 -37.70 -14.22 -16.56
N ASP A 255 -36.67 -14.76 -15.89
CA ASP A 255 -36.30 -14.34 -14.53
C ASP A 255 -35.48 -13.04 -14.51
N ALA A 256 -34.87 -12.65 -15.64
CA ALA A 256 -34.13 -11.39 -15.78
C ALA A 256 -35.03 -10.21 -16.16
N LEU A 257 -36.12 -10.45 -16.93
CA LEU A 257 -37.04 -9.41 -17.42
C LEU A 257 -37.55 -8.44 -16.32
N PRO A 258 -37.92 -8.89 -15.11
CA PRO A 258 -38.38 -7.98 -14.07
C PRO A 258 -37.34 -6.93 -13.64
N PHE A 259 -36.04 -7.25 -13.70
CA PHE A 259 -34.97 -6.29 -13.40
C PHE A 259 -34.87 -5.23 -14.50
N VAL A 260 -34.85 -5.67 -15.76
CA VAL A 260 -34.80 -4.77 -16.93
C VAL A 260 -36.00 -3.82 -16.96
N GLN A 261 -37.20 -4.32 -16.66
CA GLN A 261 -38.41 -3.49 -16.58
C GLN A 261 -38.32 -2.43 -15.46
N ARG A 262 -37.77 -2.78 -14.29
CA ARG A 262 -37.54 -1.79 -13.22
C ARG A 262 -36.55 -0.71 -13.64
N TRP A 263 -35.47 -1.08 -14.32
CA TRP A 263 -34.50 -0.11 -14.84
C TRP A 263 -35.12 0.83 -15.87
N ARG A 264 -36.07 0.35 -16.68
CA ARG A 264 -36.80 1.21 -17.64
C ARG A 264 -37.65 2.29 -16.97
N LEU A 265 -38.26 1.95 -15.85
CA LEU A 265 -39.21 2.80 -15.12
C LEU A 265 -38.52 3.78 -14.16
N ALA A 266 -37.27 3.51 -13.77
CA ALA A 266 -36.53 4.34 -12.83
C ALA A 266 -35.98 5.63 -13.48
N PRO A 267 -36.19 6.81 -12.86
CA PRO A 267 -35.96 8.11 -13.53
C PRO A 267 -34.51 8.65 -13.46
N SER A 268 -33.51 7.84 -13.14
CA SER A 268 -32.12 8.32 -12.98
C SER A 268 -31.24 8.03 -14.21
N SER A 269 -30.20 8.84 -14.43
CA SER A 269 -29.21 8.60 -15.49
C SER A 269 -28.54 7.22 -15.40
N LEU A 270 -28.27 6.70 -14.20
CA LEU A 270 -27.72 5.36 -14.01
C LEU A 270 -28.63 4.25 -14.59
N HIS A 271 -29.92 4.28 -14.22
CA HIS A 271 -30.89 3.29 -14.69
C HIS A 271 -31.13 3.35 -16.20
N ILE A 272 -31.08 4.55 -16.80
CA ILE A 272 -31.09 4.70 -18.28
C ILE A 272 -29.93 3.92 -18.90
N ARG A 273 -28.73 4.02 -18.33
CA ARG A 273 -27.55 3.31 -18.82
C ARG A 273 -27.64 1.80 -18.62
N LEU A 274 -28.10 1.34 -17.44
CA LEU A 274 -28.34 -0.09 -17.15
C LEU A 274 -29.36 -0.69 -18.13
N TRP A 275 -30.47 0.01 -18.35
CA TRP A 275 -31.47 -0.41 -19.32
C TRP A 275 -30.90 -0.43 -20.75
N ALA A 276 -30.17 0.62 -21.15
CA ALA A 276 -29.55 0.66 -22.48
C ALA A 276 -28.54 -0.47 -22.71
N ALA A 277 -27.75 -0.81 -21.69
CA ALA A 277 -26.84 -1.96 -21.75
C ALA A 277 -27.58 -3.29 -21.86
N ALA A 278 -28.69 -3.48 -21.13
CA ALA A 278 -29.50 -4.70 -21.20
C ALA A 278 -30.23 -4.82 -22.55
N ALA A 279 -30.72 -3.71 -23.09
CA ALA A 279 -31.43 -3.65 -24.36
C ALA A 279 -30.57 -3.97 -25.59
N ARG A 280 -29.25 -4.17 -25.42
CA ARG A 280 -28.38 -4.71 -26.48
C ARG A 280 -28.73 -6.16 -26.82
N ASP A 281 -29.34 -6.88 -25.89
CA ASP A 281 -29.81 -8.25 -26.08
C ASP A 281 -31.23 -8.24 -26.66
N GLU A 282 -31.42 -8.89 -27.81
CA GLU A 282 -32.70 -8.98 -28.50
C GLU A 282 -33.72 -9.87 -27.80
N GLU A 283 -33.26 -10.80 -26.95
CA GLU A 283 -34.14 -11.66 -26.16
C GLU A 283 -34.77 -10.93 -24.97
N LEU A 284 -34.12 -9.87 -24.47
CA LEU A 284 -34.58 -9.11 -23.31
C LEU A 284 -35.49 -7.93 -23.69
N VAL A 285 -35.23 -7.27 -24.82
CA VAL A 285 -35.93 -6.05 -25.23
C VAL A 285 -36.22 -6.07 -26.73
N SER A 286 -37.50 -5.82 -27.06
CA SER A 286 -37.98 -5.80 -28.44
C SER A 286 -37.46 -4.58 -29.22
N ALA A 287 -37.37 -4.71 -30.55
CA ALA A 287 -36.92 -3.60 -31.40
C ALA A 287 -37.84 -2.37 -31.32
N GLU A 288 -39.16 -2.57 -31.15
CA GLU A 288 -40.14 -1.48 -30.99
C GLU A 288 -39.84 -0.64 -29.73
N GLU A 289 -39.53 -1.32 -28.61
CA GLU A 289 -39.17 -0.63 -27.37
C GLU A 289 -37.83 0.12 -27.49
N VAL A 290 -36.85 -0.45 -28.19
CA VAL A 290 -35.57 0.22 -28.48
C VAL A 290 -35.77 1.45 -29.35
N GLY A 291 -36.57 1.35 -30.42
CA GLY A 291 -36.89 2.46 -31.32
C GLY A 291 -37.57 3.61 -30.58
N ALA A 292 -38.61 3.30 -29.80
CA ALA A 292 -39.31 4.29 -28.98
C ALA A 292 -38.40 4.95 -27.93
N PHE A 293 -37.50 4.19 -27.31
CA PHE A 293 -36.53 4.73 -26.35
C PHE A 293 -35.56 5.70 -27.03
N LEU A 294 -34.88 5.29 -28.11
CA LEU A 294 -33.86 6.12 -28.78
C LEU A 294 -34.42 7.43 -29.33
N LEU A 295 -35.67 7.41 -29.82
CA LEU A 295 -36.37 8.60 -30.30
C LEU A 295 -36.82 9.53 -29.15
N GLY A 296 -37.06 8.97 -27.96
CA GLY A 296 -37.49 9.71 -26.77
C GLY A 296 -36.36 10.38 -25.97
N LEU A 297 -35.09 10.08 -26.25
CA LEU A 297 -33.95 10.66 -25.54
C LEU A 297 -33.77 12.15 -25.84
N ASP A 298 -33.38 12.92 -24.83
CA ASP A 298 -32.94 14.30 -25.03
C ASP A 298 -31.57 14.38 -25.75
N ASP A 299 -31.12 15.59 -26.08
CA ASP A 299 -29.87 15.78 -26.83
C ASP A 299 -28.61 15.45 -26.02
N ASP A 300 -28.62 15.64 -24.70
CA ASP A 300 -27.47 15.31 -23.86
C ASP A 300 -27.33 13.78 -23.75
N GLN A 301 -28.42 13.08 -23.42
CA GLN A 301 -28.47 11.62 -23.33
C GLN A 301 -28.12 10.91 -24.65
N PHE A 302 -28.50 11.51 -25.77
CA PHE A 302 -28.28 10.92 -27.09
C PHE A 302 -26.83 11.07 -27.59
N TRP A 303 -26.12 12.13 -27.19
CA TRP A 303 -24.79 12.49 -27.72
C TRP A 303 -23.62 12.39 -26.73
N ASP A 304 -23.86 12.49 -25.43
CA ASP A 304 -22.80 12.52 -24.43
C ASP A 304 -22.22 11.12 -24.18
N LEU A 305 -21.13 10.80 -24.88
CA LEU A 305 -20.45 9.51 -24.74
C LEU A 305 -19.76 9.29 -23.39
N ASN A 306 -19.48 10.36 -22.63
CA ASN A 306 -18.85 10.21 -21.32
C ASN A 306 -19.88 9.81 -20.27
N ASN A 307 -21.09 10.37 -20.35
CA ASN A 307 -22.16 10.06 -19.40
C ASN A 307 -23.06 8.90 -19.86
N PHE A 308 -23.26 8.69 -21.17
CA PHE A 308 -24.17 7.68 -21.73
C PHE A 308 -23.56 6.84 -22.87
N PRO A 309 -22.38 6.22 -22.69
CA PRO A 309 -21.77 5.39 -23.74
C PRO A 309 -22.65 4.21 -24.17
N GLU A 310 -23.40 3.61 -23.24
CA GLU A 310 -24.29 2.48 -23.51
C GLU A 310 -25.43 2.83 -24.48
N VAL A 311 -25.88 4.09 -24.51
CA VAL A 311 -26.91 4.54 -25.46
C VAL A 311 -26.36 4.55 -26.89
N ALA A 312 -25.13 5.05 -27.07
CA ALA A 312 -24.47 5.08 -28.37
C ALA A 312 -24.17 3.67 -28.88
N GLU A 313 -23.75 2.78 -27.98
CA GLU A 313 -23.54 1.37 -28.25
C GLU A 313 -24.84 0.65 -28.64
N LEU A 314 -25.91 0.81 -27.85
CA LEU A 314 -27.24 0.27 -28.14
C LEU A 314 -27.72 0.70 -29.53
N ARG A 315 -27.62 1.99 -29.82
CA ARG A 315 -28.03 2.57 -31.09
C ARG A 315 -27.30 1.92 -32.26
N ALA A 316 -26.01 1.62 -32.11
CA ALA A 316 -25.22 1.00 -33.17
C ALA A 316 -25.57 -0.49 -33.36
N LEU A 317 -25.64 -1.25 -32.27
CA LEU A 317 -25.86 -2.71 -32.31
C LEU A 317 -27.28 -3.09 -32.75
N ARG A 318 -28.30 -2.36 -32.29
CA ARG A 318 -29.72 -2.67 -32.56
C ARG A 318 -30.29 -1.90 -33.75
N PHE A 319 -29.49 -1.09 -34.46
CA PHE A 319 -30.00 -0.24 -35.56
C PHE A 319 -30.72 -1.04 -36.64
N ARG A 320 -30.16 -2.20 -37.00
CA ARG A 320 -30.69 -3.07 -38.08
C ARG A 320 -32.06 -3.68 -37.74
N ASP A 321 -32.39 -3.78 -36.46
CA ASP A 321 -33.63 -4.41 -35.98
C ASP A 321 -34.79 -3.40 -35.98
N LEU A 322 -34.48 -2.10 -36.03
CA LEU A 322 -35.47 -1.01 -36.06
C LEU A 322 -36.23 -0.98 -37.38
N ASN A 323 -37.45 -0.46 -37.35
CA ASN A 323 -38.20 -0.28 -38.58
C ASN A 323 -37.61 0.87 -39.43
N VAL A 324 -37.95 0.88 -40.72
CA VAL A 324 -37.37 1.85 -41.69
C VAL A 324 -37.63 3.30 -41.28
N GLN A 325 -38.79 3.62 -40.69
CA GLN A 325 -39.13 4.98 -40.28
C GLN A 325 -38.25 5.45 -39.11
N GLU A 326 -37.99 4.57 -38.15
CA GLU A 326 -37.11 4.81 -37.00
C GLU A 326 -35.65 4.99 -37.45
N GLN A 327 -35.17 4.11 -38.34
CA GLN A 327 -33.81 4.21 -38.91
C GLN A 327 -33.62 5.57 -39.61
N GLU A 328 -34.57 5.99 -40.44
CA GLU A 328 -34.53 7.30 -41.10
C GLU A 328 -34.61 8.47 -40.12
N ALA A 329 -35.39 8.37 -39.04
CA ALA A 329 -35.50 9.42 -38.04
C ALA A 329 -34.19 9.58 -37.23
N ILE A 330 -33.61 8.46 -36.78
CA ILE A 330 -32.35 8.44 -36.03
C ILE A 330 -31.19 8.91 -36.90
N ALA A 331 -31.08 8.42 -38.15
CA ALA A 331 -30.01 8.82 -39.06
C ALA A 331 -30.08 10.33 -39.41
N ARG A 332 -31.30 10.87 -39.60
CA ARG A 332 -31.50 12.32 -39.76
C ARG A 332 -31.11 13.11 -38.51
N ARG A 333 -31.43 12.61 -37.31
CA ARG A 333 -31.02 13.24 -36.04
C ARG A 333 -29.49 13.28 -35.91
N LEU A 334 -28.81 12.18 -36.22
CA LEU A 334 -27.34 12.11 -36.23
C LEU A 334 -26.72 13.10 -37.21
N ARG A 335 -27.25 13.16 -38.44
CA ARG A 335 -26.79 14.08 -39.49
C ARG A 335 -26.93 15.56 -39.10
N LYS A 336 -27.94 15.91 -38.30
CA LYS A 336 -28.11 17.29 -37.77
C LYS A 336 -26.98 17.67 -36.80
N GLY A 337 -26.41 16.69 -36.10
CA GLY A 337 -25.42 16.86 -35.04
C GLY A 337 -26.04 17.37 -33.74
N PRO A 338 -25.26 17.44 -32.65
CA PRO A 338 -25.73 17.93 -31.35
C PRO A 338 -26.17 19.39 -31.41
N GLY A 339 -27.25 19.73 -30.69
CA GLY A 339 -27.87 21.06 -30.65
C GLY A 339 -27.03 22.17 -30.01
N HIS A 340 -25.90 21.84 -29.34
CA HIS A 340 -25.07 22.81 -28.63
C HIS A 340 -24.42 23.83 -29.56
N THR A 341 -24.83 25.11 -29.43
CA THR A 341 -24.37 26.25 -30.25
C THR A 341 -22.89 26.61 -30.05
N ALA A 342 -22.26 26.15 -28.97
CA ALA A 342 -20.88 26.49 -28.59
C ALA A 342 -19.80 25.55 -29.19
N VAL A 343 -20.17 24.45 -29.85
CA VAL A 343 -19.20 23.46 -30.37
C VAL A 343 -18.66 23.89 -31.75
N PRO A 344 -17.33 23.87 -31.98
CA PRO A 344 -16.75 24.18 -33.29
C PRO A 344 -17.30 23.29 -34.41
N LYS A 345 -17.54 23.87 -35.61
CA LYS A 345 -18.13 23.15 -36.76
C LYS A 345 -17.38 21.86 -37.13
N LYS A 346 -16.04 21.87 -37.03
CA LYS A 346 -15.20 20.69 -37.34
C LYS A 346 -15.39 19.56 -36.32
N ALA A 347 -15.50 19.89 -35.03
CA ALA A 347 -15.75 18.92 -33.97
C ALA A 347 -17.17 18.31 -34.09
N ARG A 348 -18.17 19.16 -34.39
CA ARG A 348 -19.54 18.68 -34.67
C ARG A 348 -19.58 17.71 -35.84
N LEU A 349 -18.88 18.03 -36.93
CA LEU A 349 -18.77 17.16 -38.10
C LEU A 349 -18.10 15.83 -37.74
N TYR A 350 -16.99 15.87 -36.99
CA TYR A 350 -16.30 14.67 -36.52
C TYR A 350 -17.22 13.76 -35.70
N TRP A 351 -17.95 14.30 -34.70
CA TRP A 351 -18.87 13.50 -33.89
C TRP A 351 -20.01 12.89 -34.72
N THR A 352 -20.62 13.65 -35.63
CA THR A 352 -21.66 13.11 -36.51
C THR A 352 -21.14 11.97 -37.39
N VAL A 353 -19.97 12.13 -38.01
CA VAL A 353 -19.36 11.09 -38.84
C VAL A 353 -19.02 9.86 -38.00
N ARG A 354 -18.45 10.05 -36.80
CA ARG A 354 -18.14 8.96 -35.87
C ARG A 354 -19.37 8.16 -35.50
N GLU A 355 -20.48 8.81 -35.14
CA GLU A 355 -21.69 8.08 -34.72
C GLU A 355 -22.42 7.39 -35.88
N LEU A 356 -22.41 7.95 -37.10
CA LEU A 356 -22.91 7.24 -38.29
C LEU A 356 -22.02 6.04 -38.62
N LYS A 357 -20.70 6.19 -38.54
CA LYS A 357 -19.74 5.10 -38.75
C LYS A 357 -19.88 4.01 -37.70
N ARG A 358 -20.16 4.38 -36.44
CA ARG A 358 -20.44 3.42 -35.36
C ARG A 358 -21.61 2.49 -35.70
N ILE A 359 -22.66 2.99 -36.36
CA ILE A 359 -23.79 2.16 -36.83
C ILE A 359 -23.32 1.13 -37.86
N GLU A 360 -22.49 1.53 -38.84
CA GLU A 360 -21.94 0.58 -39.82
C GLU A 360 -21.06 -0.49 -39.15
N VAL A 361 -20.17 -0.07 -38.24
CA VAL A 361 -19.29 -0.98 -37.49
C VAL A 361 -20.10 -1.94 -36.62
N GLY A 362 -21.23 -1.48 -36.07
CA GLY A 362 -22.21 -2.32 -35.36
C GLY A 362 -23.04 -3.25 -36.25
N GLY A 363 -22.84 -3.23 -37.58
CA GLY A 363 -23.55 -4.09 -38.54
C GLY A 363 -24.89 -3.54 -39.04
N GLY A 364 -25.19 -2.26 -38.80
CA GLY A 364 -26.37 -1.58 -39.33
C GLY A 364 -26.14 -0.97 -40.71
N THR A 365 -27.18 -0.99 -41.56
CA THR A 365 -27.14 -0.34 -42.88
C THR A 365 -27.78 1.04 -42.79
N LEU A 366 -27.03 2.10 -43.11
CA LEU A 366 -27.56 3.47 -43.10
C LEU A 366 -28.52 3.68 -44.29
N PRO A 367 -29.52 4.58 -44.15
CA PRO A 367 -30.33 4.98 -45.30
C PRO A 367 -29.44 5.60 -46.41
N PRO A 368 -29.77 5.40 -47.70
CA PRO A 368 -28.86 5.73 -48.81
C PRO A 368 -28.38 7.19 -48.84
N LYS A 369 -29.21 8.14 -48.38
CA LYS A 369 -28.87 9.57 -48.36
C LYS A 369 -27.78 9.87 -47.32
N GLU A 370 -27.85 9.24 -46.15
CA GLU A 370 -26.90 9.40 -45.05
C GLU A 370 -25.60 8.64 -45.32
N GLN A 371 -25.69 7.47 -45.95
CA GLN A 371 -24.54 6.68 -46.40
C GLN A 371 -23.62 7.50 -47.33
N VAL A 372 -24.18 8.00 -48.44
CA VAL A 372 -23.43 8.82 -49.41
C VAL A 372 -22.84 10.08 -48.77
N TRP A 373 -23.55 10.66 -47.80
CA TRP A 373 -23.07 11.83 -47.08
C TRP A 373 -21.89 11.50 -46.16
N MET A 374 -21.94 10.38 -45.43
CA MET A 374 -20.87 9.94 -44.54
C MET A 374 -19.61 9.57 -45.34
N ASP A 375 -19.75 8.80 -46.43
CA ASP A 375 -18.63 8.39 -47.29
C ASP A 375 -17.88 9.58 -47.87
N ALA A 376 -18.59 10.67 -48.21
CA ALA A 376 -18.00 11.90 -48.69
C ALA A 376 -17.23 12.71 -47.61
N LYS A 377 -17.37 12.36 -46.33
CA LYS A 377 -16.80 13.10 -45.19
C LYS A 377 -15.81 12.29 -44.35
N ILE A 378 -15.92 10.96 -44.33
CA ILE A 378 -15.07 10.09 -43.50
C ILE A 378 -13.58 10.20 -43.84
N SER A 379 -13.24 10.45 -45.11
CA SER A 379 -11.85 10.67 -45.56
C SER A 379 -11.16 11.87 -44.92
N GLN A 380 -11.92 12.80 -44.30
CA GLN A 380 -11.36 13.93 -43.55
C GLN A 380 -10.83 13.52 -42.17
N PHE A 381 -11.15 12.32 -41.69
CA PHE A 381 -10.83 11.82 -40.37
C PHE A 381 -10.30 10.39 -40.48
N ALA A 382 -9.02 10.23 -40.81
CA ALA A 382 -8.39 8.93 -41.04
C ALA A 382 -8.60 7.94 -39.88
N GLY A 383 -8.59 8.41 -38.63
CA GLY A 383 -8.84 7.58 -37.44
C GLY A 383 -10.23 6.94 -37.37
N LEU A 384 -11.24 7.53 -38.04
CA LEU A 384 -12.60 6.96 -38.06
C LEU A 384 -12.77 5.83 -39.09
N VAL A 385 -11.83 5.64 -40.01
CA VAL A 385 -11.92 4.58 -41.03
C VAL A 385 -11.74 3.20 -40.39
N ALA A 386 -10.80 3.10 -39.44
CA ALA A 386 -10.44 1.88 -38.71
C ALA A 386 -10.96 1.87 -37.27
N MET A 387 -11.97 2.69 -36.94
CA MET A 387 -12.54 2.75 -35.59
C MET A 387 -13.27 1.45 -35.24
N ASP A 388 -13.28 1.14 -33.95
CA ASP A 388 -14.17 0.14 -33.38
C ASP A 388 -15.49 0.76 -32.89
N ILE A 389 -16.35 -0.06 -32.28
CA ILE A 389 -17.64 0.39 -31.74
C ILE A 389 -17.52 1.16 -30.42
N VAL A 390 -16.35 1.19 -29.77
CA VAL A 390 -16.13 1.84 -28.47
C VAL A 390 -15.35 3.14 -28.56
N GLU A 391 -14.85 3.50 -29.74
CA GLU A 391 -14.15 4.75 -30.03
C GLU A 391 -14.82 5.97 -29.39
N GLY A 392 -14.06 6.73 -28.61
CA GLY A 392 -14.52 7.92 -27.89
C GLY A 392 -15.34 7.65 -26.62
N PHE A 393 -15.45 6.40 -26.16
CA PHE A 393 -15.92 6.08 -24.82
C PHE A 393 -14.80 6.29 -23.79
N PRO A 394 -15.11 6.40 -22.49
CA PRO A 394 -14.09 6.48 -21.44
C PRO A 394 -13.20 5.22 -21.43
N GLU A 395 -11.89 5.41 -21.52
CA GLU A 395 -10.87 4.36 -21.53
C GLU A 395 -10.24 4.13 -20.14
N ALA A 396 -9.53 3.01 -19.99
CA ALA A 396 -8.70 2.75 -18.83
C ALA A 396 -7.58 3.78 -18.66
N THR A 397 -7.20 4.03 -17.41
CA THR A 397 -6.13 4.96 -17.07
C THR A 397 -4.81 4.39 -17.58
N LYS A 398 -4.17 5.12 -18.51
CA LYS A 398 -2.84 4.81 -19.02
C LYS A 398 -1.84 5.73 -18.34
N THR A 399 -0.84 5.17 -17.69
CA THR A 399 0.33 5.92 -17.24
C THR A 399 1.35 5.92 -18.37
N TYR A 400 1.81 7.09 -18.77
CA TYR A 400 2.89 7.19 -19.75
C TYR A 400 4.06 7.92 -19.11
N TYR A 401 5.26 7.46 -19.46
CA TYR A 401 6.45 8.25 -19.18
C TYR A 401 6.38 9.54 -19.99
N VAL A 402 6.38 10.68 -19.31
CA VAL A 402 6.56 11.98 -19.95
C VAL A 402 8.06 12.15 -20.18
N PRO A 403 8.54 12.18 -21.44
CA PRO A 403 9.96 12.42 -21.69
C PRO A 403 10.36 13.82 -21.20
N PRO A 404 11.58 13.98 -20.66
CA PRO A 404 12.10 15.29 -20.27
C PRO A 404 12.03 16.27 -21.44
N ASN A 405 11.66 17.53 -21.17
CA ASN A 405 11.52 18.57 -22.18
C ASN A 405 12.52 19.72 -21.93
N PRO A 406 13.81 19.50 -22.18
CA PRO A 406 14.87 20.48 -21.89
C PRO A 406 14.73 21.74 -22.76
N ASP A 407 14.94 22.91 -22.16
CA ASP A 407 14.92 24.19 -22.90
C ASP A 407 16.28 24.48 -23.54
N THR A 408 16.35 24.37 -24.88
CA THR A 408 17.60 24.54 -25.64
C THR A 408 18.15 25.97 -25.62
N LYS A 409 17.44 26.97 -25.06
CA LYS A 409 17.95 28.34 -24.97
C LYS A 409 19.25 28.44 -24.16
N TYR A 410 19.49 27.51 -23.24
CA TYR A 410 20.69 27.50 -22.39
C TYR A 410 21.95 27.08 -23.16
N ASP A 411 21.81 26.37 -24.28
CA ASP A 411 22.92 25.93 -25.15
C ASP A 411 23.67 27.12 -25.74
N ALA A 412 22.94 28.20 -26.05
CA ALA A 412 23.49 29.44 -26.62
C ALA A 412 24.16 30.36 -25.59
N LEU A 413 24.00 30.09 -24.30
CA LEU A 413 24.59 30.88 -23.20
C LEU A 413 25.87 30.21 -22.70
N ASN A 414 26.74 30.96 -22.01
CA ASN A 414 27.92 30.41 -21.32
C ASN A 414 28.29 31.26 -20.09
N GLY A 415 29.13 30.71 -19.22
CA GLY A 415 29.63 31.35 -18.01
C GLY A 415 28.51 31.91 -17.12
N VAL A 416 28.75 33.11 -16.58
CA VAL A 416 27.82 33.81 -15.70
C VAL A 416 26.44 34.06 -16.34
N ALA A 417 26.38 34.23 -17.67
CA ALA A 417 25.11 34.47 -18.37
C ALA A 417 24.19 33.25 -18.32
N ARG A 418 24.75 32.04 -18.51
CA ARG A 418 23.99 30.78 -18.39
C ARG A 418 23.52 30.57 -16.95
N LEU A 419 24.41 30.76 -15.97
CA LEU A 419 24.08 30.60 -14.54
C LEU A 419 22.94 31.53 -14.11
N ARG A 420 22.95 32.80 -14.54
CA ARG A 420 21.87 33.76 -14.24
C ARG A 420 20.53 33.35 -14.85
N ALA A 421 20.55 32.85 -16.08
CA ALA A 421 19.33 32.38 -16.76
C ALA A 421 18.74 31.16 -16.04
N LEU A 422 19.58 30.19 -15.66
CA LEU A 422 19.16 29.01 -14.90
C LEU A 422 18.64 29.38 -13.51
N GLU A 423 19.36 30.21 -12.76
CA GLU A 423 18.95 30.67 -11.41
C GLU A 423 17.61 31.40 -11.45
N THR A 424 17.37 32.19 -12.50
CA THR A 424 16.09 32.88 -12.72
C THR A 424 14.98 31.89 -13.04
N ALA A 425 15.20 30.93 -13.95
CA ALA A 425 14.17 29.94 -14.31
C ALA A 425 13.81 29.04 -13.12
N LEU A 426 14.81 28.59 -12.36
CA LEU A 426 14.61 27.79 -11.15
C LEU A 426 13.90 28.56 -10.03
N SER A 427 13.85 29.89 -10.10
CA SER A 427 13.11 30.73 -9.16
C SER A 427 11.60 30.78 -9.43
N THR A 428 11.17 30.45 -10.65
CA THR A 428 9.82 30.70 -11.14
C THR A 428 8.87 29.51 -11.08
N SER A 429 9.17 28.47 -10.28
CA SER A 429 8.36 27.24 -10.24
C SER A 429 6.88 27.55 -10.03
N ARG A 430 6.06 27.10 -10.97
CA ARG A 430 4.60 27.26 -10.95
C ARG A 430 4.04 25.84 -10.86
N GLY A 431 3.95 25.30 -9.65
CA GLY A 431 3.45 23.93 -9.41
C GLY A 431 2.03 23.72 -9.95
N GLY A 432 1.93 23.31 -11.21
CA GLY A 432 0.70 23.06 -11.94
C GLY A 432 0.96 22.28 -13.23
N TRP A 433 -0.10 21.75 -13.84
CA TRP A 433 -0.07 20.88 -15.03
C TRP A 433 0.42 21.52 -16.35
N ASN A 434 1.00 22.73 -16.29
CA ASN A 434 1.46 23.46 -17.46
C ASN A 434 2.99 23.47 -17.52
N ASP A 435 3.51 23.62 -18.75
CA ASP A 435 4.91 23.79 -19.11
C ASP A 435 5.70 24.76 -18.16
N ASP A 436 6.38 24.21 -17.14
CA ASP A 436 7.09 24.95 -16.10
C ASP A 436 8.54 25.28 -16.53
N PRO A 437 8.93 26.57 -16.61
CA PRO A 437 10.31 26.97 -16.90
C PRO A 437 11.35 26.38 -15.95
N ALA A 438 11.00 26.12 -14.69
CA ALA A 438 11.88 25.50 -13.70
C ALA A 438 12.11 24.01 -14.00
N GLU A 439 11.07 23.30 -14.46
CA GLU A 439 11.15 21.90 -14.87
C GLU A 439 12.02 21.76 -16.12
N ARG A 440 11.78 22.56 -17.17
CA ARG A 440 12.63 22.52 -18.38
C ARG A 440 14.09 22.89 -18.12
N ALA A 441 14.35 23.80 -17.18
CA ALA A 441 15.71 24.13 -16.73
C ALA A 441 16.36 22.96 -15.99
N ASN A 442 15.59 22.26 -15.16
CA ASN A 442 16.04 21.06 -14.48
C ASN A 442 16.30 19.90 -15.46
N ASP A 443 15.41 19.67 -16.42
CA ASP A 443 15.56 18.66 -17.47
C ASP A 443 16.80 18.90 -18.32
N TRP A 444 17.05 20.17 -18.68
CA TRP A 444 18.28 20.56 -19.38
C TRP A 444 19.52 20.29 -18.53
N LEU A 445 19.47 20.64 -17.24
CA LEU A 445 20.54 20.38 -16.27
C LEU A 445 20.81 18.89 -16.04
N GLN A 446 19.81 18.02 -16.13
CA GLN A 446 19.98 16.57 -15.90
C GLN A 446 20.72 15.86 -17.03
N GLN A 447 20.89 16.50 -18.19
CA GLN A 447 21.68 15.93 -19.27
C GLN A 447 23.18 15.95 -18.92
N ILE A 448 23.84 14.79 -19.05
CA ILE A 448 25.23 14.56 -18.65
C ILE A 448 26.21 15.60 -19.23
N GLU A 449 26.01 16.00 -20.49
CA GLU A 449 26.84 16.98 -21.22
C GLU A 449 26.68 18.38 -20.62
N ASN A 450 25.44 18.74 -20.28
CA ASN A 450 25.08 20.06 -19.76
C ASN A 450 25.52 20.25 -18.31
N VAL A 451 25.52 19.19 -17.50
CA VAL A 451 26.10 19.24 -16.16
C VAL A 451 27.57 19.67 -16.21
N LEU A 452 28.36 19.11 -17.12
CA LEU A 452 29.77 19.48 -17.27
C LEU A 452 29.94 20.91 -17.78
N LEU A 453 29.03 21.37 -18.63
CA LEU A 453 28.98 22.78 -19.05
C LEU A 453 28.74 23.72 -17.86
N VAL A 454 27.82 23.36 -16.96
CA VAL A 454 27.54 24.15 -15.75
C VAL A 454 28.71 24.12 -14.77
N LEU A 455 29.41 22.98 -14.64
CA LEU A 455 30.65 22.91 -13.86
C LEU A 455 31.69 23.92 -14.38
N ASN A 456 31.92 23.98 -15.69
CA ASN A 456 32.82 24.96 -16.30
C ASN A 456 32.35 26.40 -16.03
N ASP A 457 31.05 26.67 -16.12
CA ASP A 457 30.50 28.00 -15.88
C ASP A 457 30.70 28.45 -14.43
N LEU A 458 30.54 27.54 -13.46
CA LEU A 458 30.80 27.80 -12.05
C LEU A 458 32.27 28.16 -11.80
N GLU A 459 33.22 27.53 -12.49
CA GLU A 459 34.65 27.87 -12.40
C GLU A 459 34.94 29.29 -12.92
N VAL A 460 34.30 29.69 -14.02
CA VAL A 460 34.49 31.02 -14.63
C VAL A 460 34.08 32.16 -13.71
N THR A 461 33.17 31.91 -12.75
CA THR A 461 32.77 32.95 -11.78
C THR A 461 33.90 33.43 -10.88
N GLY A 462 34.93 32.60 -10.64
CA GLY A 462 36.06 32.90 -9.76
C GLY A 462 35.72 32.92 -8.25
N ASN A 463 34.45 32.84 -7.86
CA ASN A 463 33.97 32.81 -6.48
C ASN A 463 33.24 31.50 -6.12
N GLY A 464 33.38 30.46 -6.95
CA GLY A 464 32.71 29.18 -6.78
C GLY A 464 31.20 29.20 -7.06
N GLY A 465 30.70 30.21 -7.76
CA GLY A 465 29.27 30.39 -8.01
C GLY A 465 28.50 30.99 -6.82
N ASP A 466 29.18 31.77 -5.98
CA ASP A 466 28.50 32.53 -4.91
C ASP A 466 27.45 33.47 -5.52
N GLY A 467 26.20 33.31 -5.08
CA GLY A 467 25.02 33.98 -5.68
C GLY A 467 24.15 33.11 -6.60
N PHE A 468 24.49 31.82 -6.81
CA PHE A 468 23.69 30.87 -7.59
C PHE A 468 23.23 29.63 -6.79
N PRO A 469 22.52 29.81 -5.65
CA PRO A 469 22.17 28.70 -4.77
C PRO A 469 21.20 27.69 -5.39
N ARG A 470 20.25 28.11 -6.24
CA ARG A 470 19.31 27.16 -6.87
C ARG A 470 20.00 26.33 -7.94
N VAL A 471 20.92 26.93 -8.69
CA VAL A 471 21.76 26.18 -9.64
C VAL A 471 22.60 25.15 -8.89
N TRP A 472 23.28 25.54 -7.80
CA TRP A 472 24.03 24.59 -6.96
C TRP A 472 23.14 23.47 -6.41
N ASN A 473 21.94 23.82 -5.95
CA ASN A 473 20.99 22.84 -5.46
C ASN A 473 20.62 21.81 -6.53
N ARG A 474 20.27 22.23 -7.76
CA ARG A 474 19.92 21.29 -8.84
C ARG A 474 21.13 20.54 -9.40
N PHE A 475 22.26 21.23 -9.54
CA PHE A 475 23.52 20.62 -9.95
C PHE A 475 23.89 19.43 -9.06
N GLY A 476 23.72 19.56 -7.74
CA GLY A 476 24.07 18.50 -6.82
C GLY A 476 23.26 17.21 -6.95
N TRP A 477 22.03 17.30 -7.46
CA TRP A 477 21.19 16.13 -7.77
C TRP A 477 21.47 15.57 -9.18
N ALA A 478 21.81 16.43 -10.14
CA ALA A 478 22.05 16.04 -11.53
C ALA A 478 23.45 15.47 -11.77
N HIS A 479 24.48 16.01 -11.10
CA HIS A 479 25.85 15.54 -11.25
C HIS A 479 26.08 14.31 -10.39
N SER A 480 25.94 13.12 -10.98
CA SER A 480 26.11 11.82 -10.30
C SER A 480 27.14 10.94 -11.04
N PRO A 481 27.86 10.04 -10.33
CA PRO A 481 28.69 9.03 -10.96
C PRO A 481 27.89 7.78 -11.35
N LYS A 482 26.62 7.65 -10.90
CA LYS A 482 25.76 6.48 -11.14
C LYS A 482 25.12 6.46 -12.54
N ASP A 483 25.03 7.60 -13.21
CA ASP A 483 24.39 7.75 -14.53
C ASP A 483 25.37 7.46 -15.68
N GLN A 484 25.88 6.23 -15.75
CA GLN A 484 26.40 5.72 -17.02
C GLN A 484 25.21 5.30 -17.89
N ASP A 485 24.55 6.28 -18.49
CA ASP A 485 23.67 5.98 -19.60
C ASP A 485 24.55 5.47 -20.75
N THR A 486 24.35 4.22 -21.17
CA THR A 486 25.11 3.48 -22.22
C THR A 486 25.22 4.19 -23.59
N ARG A 487 24.69 5.41 -23.72
CA ARG A 487 24.61 6.22 -24.94
C ARG A 487 25.57 7.41 -24.98
N SER A 488 26.21 7.78 -23.86
CA SER A 488 27.17 8.91 -23.86
C SER A 488 28.58 8.46 -24.23
N ASN A 489 29.16 9.06 -25.28
CA ASN A 489 30.55 8.83 -25.71
C ASN A 489 31.60 9.59 -24.85
N VAL A 490 31.19 10.26 -23.77
CA VAL A 490 32.08 11.08 -22.95
C VAL A 490 32.81 10.20 -21.93
N GLN A 491 34.10 9.99 -22.14
CA GLN A 491 34.96 9.35 -21.15
C GLN A 491 35.21 10.31 -19.97
N ARG A 492 34.49 10.10 -18.87
CA ARG A 492 34.58 10.94 -17.65
C ARG A 492 35.75 10.53 -16.77
N ASN A 493 36.43 11.53 -16.20
CA ASN A 493 37.45 11.33 -15.18
C ASN A 493 36.87 11.76 -13.82
N PHE A 494 36.27 10.79 -13.13
CA PHE A 494 35.56 11.04 -11.88
C PHE A 494 36.43 11.66 -10.78
N GLU A 495 37.71 11.30 -10.68
CA GLU A 495 38.62 11.89 -9.69
C GLU A 495 38.88 13.38 -9.98
N ALA A 496 39.16 13.70 -11.25
CA ALA A 496 39.37 15.08 -11.67
C ALA A 496 38.11 15.93 -11.50
N GLU A 497 36.94 15.40 -11.87
CA GLU A 497 35.65 16.09 -11.73
C GLU A 497 35.29 16.35 -10.26
N ALA A 498 35.45 15.35 -9.39
CA ALA A 498 35.19 15.51 -7.96
C ALA A 498 36.12 16.57 -7.35
N ASN A 499 37.41 16.56 -7.69
CA ASN A 499 38.37 17.55 -7.19
C ASN A 499 38.02 18.98 -7.63
N ARG A 500 37.54 19.16 -8.87
CA ARG A 500 37.07 20.46 -9.38
C ARG A 500 35.88 20.97 -8.57
N VAL A 501 34.87 20.12 -8.35
CA VAL A 501 33.68 20.51 -7.55
C VAL A 501 34.07 20.80 -6.10
N LEU A 502 34.92 20.00 -5.47
CA LEU A 502 35.40 20.24 -4.11
C LEU A 502 36.15 21.56 -3.98
N ALA A 503 37.02 21.89 -4.95
CA ALA A 503 37.70 23.18 -4.99
C ALA A 503 36.71 24.35 -5.07
N LEU A 504 35.65 24.21 -5.87
CA LEU A 504 34.58 25.23 -5.97
C LEU A 504 33.79 25.35 -4.67
N LEU A 505 33.37 24.25 -4.04
CA LEU A 505 32.60 24.26 -2.80
C LEU A 505 33.36 24.92 -1.63
N ASN A 506 34.66 25.12 -1.75
CA ASN A 506 35.47 25.84 -0.77
C ASN A 506 35.42 27.38 -0.89
N LEU A 507 34.77 27.93 -1.93
CA LEU A 507 34.73 29.38 -2.19
C LEU A 507 33.42 30.10 -1.80
N PRO A 508 32.20 29.55 -2.01
CA PRO A 508 30.93 30.25 -1.77
C PRO A 508 30.73 30.73 -0.35
N SER A 509 29.90 31.76 -0.15
CA SER A 509 29.49 32.22 1.18
C SER A 509 28.62 31.18 1.90
N GLU A 510 28.58 31.26 3.23
CA GLU A 510 27.71 30.41 4.06
C GLU A 510 26.23 30.55 3.70
N ALA A 511 25.79 31.75 3.30
CA ALA A 511 24.42 32.00 2.83
C ALA A 511 24.08 31.19 1.56
N THR A 512 25.00 31.13 0.59
CA THR A 512 24.81 30.32 -0.63
C THR A 512 24.81 28.83 -0.29
N LEU A 513 25.73 28.37 0.56
CA LEU A 513 25.79 26.97 1.01
C LEU A 513 24.50 26.57 1.73
N SER A 514 23.98 27.41 2.63
CA SER A 514 22.73 27.16 3.35
C SER A 514 21.53 27.04 2.42
N ALA A 515 21.44 27.91 1.41
CA ALA A 515 20.33 27.87 0.46
C ALA A 515 20.40 26.68 -0.52
N ALA A 516 21.59 26.10 -0.73
CA ALA A 516 21.83 24.98 -1.66
C ALA A 516 22.10 23.63 -0.97
N ILE A 517 21.96 23.57 0.36
CA ILE A 517 22.48 22.46 1.19
C ILE A 517 21.90 21.09 0.84
N GLU A 518 20.65 21.03 0.36
CA GLU A 518 19.99 19.78 -0.03
C GLU A 518 20.68 19.10 -1.21
N GLY A 519 20.99 19.88 -2.26
CA GLY A 519 21.71 19.42 -3.43
C GLY A 519 23.19 19.19 -3.14
N ILE A 520 23.83 20.08 -2.38
CA ILE A 520 25.25 19.92 -2.02
C ILE A 520 25.46 18.63 -1.21
N SER A 521 24.61 18.37 -0.21
CA SER A 521 24.68 17.13 0.56
C SER A 521 24.37 15.89 -0.28
N ALA A 522 23.42 15.97 -1.23
CA ALA A 522 23.13 14.88 -2.17
C ALA A 522 24.33 14.58 -3.07
N TRP A 523 25.02 15.62 -3.54
CA TRP A 523 26.25 15.48 -4.31
C TRP A 523 27.34 14.80 -3.50
N MET A 524 27.60 15.27 -2.27
CA MET A 524 28.63 14.68 -1.42
C MET A 524 28.39 13.19 -1.13
N ASP A 525 27.13 12.79 -0.92
CA ASP A 525 26.74 11.39 -0.71
C ASP A 525 26.85 10.56 -2.00
N ALA A 526 26.40 11.09 -3.14
CA ALA A 526 26.52 10.41 -4.43
C ALA A 526 27.99 10.18 -4.86
N TRP A 527 28.89 11.09 -4.47
CA TRP A 527 30.33 11.08 -4.77
C TRP A 527 31.19 10.65 -3.57
N GLU A 528 30.60 10.00 -2.55
CA GLU A 528 31.26 9.71 -1.26
C GLU A 528 32.66 9.08 -1.41
N LYS A 529 32.83 8.17 -2.39
CA LYS A 529 34.11 7.50 -2.66
C LYS A 529 35.20 8.47 -3.10
N GLN A 530 34.89 9.33 -4.07
CA GLN A 530 35.83 10.31 -4.61
C GLN A 530 36.09 11.43 -3.62
N VAL A 531 35.05 11.85 -2.87
CA VAL A 531 35.18 12.84 -1.79
C VAL A 531 36.18 12.34 -0.75
N VAL A 532 36.04 11.09 -0.29
CA VAL A 532 36.94 10.50 0.71
C VAL A 532 38.38 10.35 0.22
N ALA A 533 38.57 10.04 -1.07
CA ALA A 533 39.90 9.87 -1.65
C ALA A 533 40.65 11.21 -1.89
N SER A 534 39.93 12.33 -1.93
CA SER A 534 40.49 13.66 -2.22
C SER A 534 41.07 14.33 -0.97
N GLU A 535 42.23 15.00 -1.12
CA GLU A 535 42.81 15.85 -0.08
C GLU A 535 41.89 17.04 0.30
N LEU A 536 41.04 17.49 -0.63
CA LEU A 536 40.06 18.55 -0.39
C LEU A 536 38.78 18.06 0.29
N GLY A 537 38.54 16.75 0.31
CA GLY A 537 37.29 16.15 0.78
C GLY A 537 36.98 16.48 2.24
N LEU A 538 37.94 16.24 3.14
CA LEU A 538 37.76 16.50 4.57
C LEU A 538 37.56 18.00 4.88
N PRO A 539 38.41 18.93 4.40
CA PRO A 539 38.20 20.37 4.63
C PRO A 539 36.82 20.85 4.17
N VAL A 540 36.37 20.42 3.00
CA VAL A 540 35.06 20.80 2.44
C VAL A 540 33.92 20.18 3.26
N TRP A 541 34.04 18.91 3.64
CA TRP A 541 33.06 18.24 4.50
C TRP A 541 32.92 18.96 5.86
N MET A 542 34.04 19.34 6.50
CA MET A 542 34.04 20.06 7.78
C MET A 542 33.38 21.42 7.68
N ARG A 543 33.50 22.09 6.52
CA ARG A 543 32.86 23.38 6.24
C ARG A 543 31.34 23.24 6.04
N ILE A 544 30.89 22.18 5.38
CA ILE A 544 29.47 21.98 5.03
C ILE A 544 28.69 21.37 6.21
N TRP A 545 29.34 20.57 7.06
CA TRP A 545 28.69 19.89 8.18
C TRP A 545 27.85 20.81 9.10
N PRO A 546 28.35 21.96 9.60
CA PRO A 546 27.55 22.86 10.43
C PRO A 546 26.29 23.35 9.74
N VAL A 547 26.39 23.69 8.44
CA VAL A 547 25.26 24.15 7.62
C VAL A 547 24.21 23.04 7.44
N ALA A 548 24.66 21.80 7.24
CA ALA A 548 23.76 20.63 7.16
C ALA A 548 23.05 20.34 8.48
N VAL A 549 23.74 20.51 9.61
CA VAL A 549 23.17 20.36 10.96
C VAL A 549 22.09 21.40 11.21
N GLU A 550 22.37 22.67 10.90
CA GLU A 550 21.39 23.75 11.03
C GLU A 550 20.15 23.48 10.17
N ALA A 551 20.34 23.20 8.86
CA ALA A 551 19.25 22.92 7.94
C ALA A 551 18.40 21.71 8.36
N THR A 552 19.03 20.66 8.89
CA THR A 552 18.33 19.45 9.35
C THR A 552 17.55 19.71 10.64
N ASN A 553 18.10 20.54 11.55
CA ASN A 553 17.42 20.90 12.79
C ASN A 553 16.25 21.86 12.55
N SER A 554 16.38 22.83 11.65
CA SER A 554 15.32 23.82 11.36
C SER A 554 14.06 23.25 10.71
N LYS A 555 14.09 22.03 10.16
CA LYS A 555 12.90 21.37 9.60
C LYS A 555 11.87 20.95 10.67
N SER A 556 12.20 20.99 11.96
CA SER A 556 11.30 20.57 13.05
C SER A 556 10.15 21.53 13.38
N ASP A 557 10.16 22.76 12.84
CA ASP A 557 9.17 23.79 13.20
C ASP A 557 7.85 23.70 12.41
N ASN A 558 7.74 22.76 11.46
CA ASN A 558 6.48 22.45 10.79
C ASN A 558 5.72 21.38 11.58
N ALA A 559 4.60 21.79 12.19
CA ALA A 559 3.75 21.00 13.10
C ALA A 559 3.15 19.68 12.53
N ASP A 560 3.43 19.34 11.26
CA ASP A 560 2.99 18.10 10.60
C ASP A 560 4.05 16.96 10.69
N ASP A 561 5.30 17.27 11.05
CA ASP A 561 6.31 16.26 11.39
C ASP A 561 6.16 15.98 12.89
N ALA A 562 5.32 14.99 13.22
CA ALA A 562 4.99 14.60 14.59
C ALA A 562 6.24 14.57 15.47
N ASP A 563 6.17 15.32 16.57
CA ASP A 563 7.16 15.33 17.63
C ASP A 563 7.48 13.89 18.02
N LEU A 564 8.71 13.45 17.70
CA LEU A 564 9.25 12.11 17.95
C LEU A 564 9.16 11.66 19.42
N SER A 565 8.78 12.58 20.30
CA SER A 565 8.60 12.40 21.72
C SER A 565 7.14 12.29 22.18
N VAL A 566 6.14 12.63 21.36
CA VAL A 566 4.72 12.61 21.77
C VAL A 566 4.12 11.23 21.50
N VAL A 567 4.31 10.36 22.49
CA VAL A 567 3.55 9.13 22.65
C VAL A 567 2.12 9.49 23.07
N ALA A 568 1.28 9.85 22.10
CA ALA A 568 -0.16 9.70 22.23
C ALA A 568 -0.58 8.61 21.24
N ARG A 569 -0.47 7.36 21.69
CA ARG A 569 -1.02 6.22 20.96
C ARG A 569 -2.52 6.39 20.81
N VAL A 570 -2.97 6.60 19.58
CA VAL A 570 -4.28 6.10 19.19
C VAL A 570 -4.17 4.58 19.20
N VAL A 571 -4.86 3.94 20.14
CA VAL A 571 -4.95 2.47 20.22
C VAL A 571 -5.47 1.95 18.89
N GLY A 572 -4.68 1.13 18.19
CA GLY A 572 -5.07 0.49 16.92
C GLY A 572 -4.37 0.99 15.65
N ASP A 573 -3.40 1.93 15.71
CA ASP A 573 -2.45 2.08 14.59
C ASP A 573 -1.28 1.11 14.76
N ASP A 574 -1.23 0.07 13.95
CA ASP A 574 -0.09 -0.87 13.91
C ASP A 574 1.04 -0.41 12.99
N ARG A 575 0.86 0.71 12.25
CA ARG A 575 1.95 1.30 11.47
C ARG A 575 2.87 2.07 12.41
N GLU A 576 4.12 1.60 12.51
CA GLU A 576 5.16 2.41 13.12
C GLU A 576 5.21 3.75 12.39
N PRO A 577 5.12 4.88 13.10
CA PRO A 577 5.24 6.17 12.45
C PRO A 577 6.61 6.22 11.76
N MET A 578 6.62 6.65 10.50
CA MET A 578 7.79 6.64 9.61
C MET A 578 8.72 7.79 10.00
N ASP A 579 9.29 7.69 11.20
CA ASP A 579 9.47 8.87 12.06
C ASP A 579 10.84 9.54 11.99
N LEU A 580 11.82 8.94 11.32
CA LEU A 580 13.12 9.59 11.16
C LEU A 580 13.65 9.35 9.75
N ASP A 581 13.55 10.38 8.91
CA ASP A 581 14.29 10.45 7.65
C ASP A 581 15.79 10.57 7.91
N THR A 582 16.39 9.41 8.22
CA THR A 582 17.80 9.26 8.55
C THR A 582 18.72 9.34 7.33
N LEU A 583 18.17 9.15 6.13
CA LEU A 583 18.95 9.01 4.91
C LEU A 583 18.88 10.24 4.02
N ASN A 584 17.71 10.89 3.87
CA ASN A 584 17.53 11.93 2.86
C ASN A 584 17.74 13.36 3.40
N THR A 585 17.88 13.52 4.72
CA THR A 585 18.27 14.80 5.32
C THR A 585 19.71 15.17 4.99
N PRO A 586 20.06 16.48 4.94
CA PRO A 586 21.45 16.91 4.70
C PRO A 586 22.46 16.31 5.67
N ALA A 587 22.17 16.34 6.98
CA ALA A 587 23.04 15.72 7.98
C ALA A 587 23.09 14.20 7.80
N GLY A 588 21.95 13.57 7.48
CA GLY A 588 21.86 12.16 7.10
C GLY A 588 22.87 11.82 6.01
N LYS A 589 22.75 12.42 4.82
CA LYS A 589 23.66 12.25 3.67
C LYS A 589 25.14 12.42 4.03
N LEU A 590 25.51 13.46 4.80
CA LEU A 590 26.90 13.67 5.20
C LEU A 590 27.45 12.63 6.18
N VAL A 591 26.59 11.99 6.98
CA VAL A 591 26.98 10.79 7.75
C VAL A 591 27.29 9.61 6.81
N GLY A 592 26.65 9.55 5.62
CA GLY A 592 26.96 8.57 4.58
C GLY A 592 28.42 8.68 4.14
N VAL A 593 28.85 9.90 3.82
CA VAL A 593 30.25 10.22 3.49
C VAL A 593 31.22 9.80 4.60
N PHE A 594 30.87 10.06 5.87
CA PHE A 594 31.67 9.55 7.01
C PHE A 594 31.74 8.03 7.02
N LEU A 595 30.62 7.33 6.79
CA LEU A 595 30.61 5.87 6.78
C LEU A 595 31.48 5.29 5.66
N GLU A 596 31.55 5.95 4.50
CA GLU A 596 32.47 5.55 3.42
C GLU A 596 33.93 5.86 3.79
N ALA A 597 34.20 7.03 4.38
CA ALA A 597 35.53 7.39 4.89
C ALA A 597 36.06 6.35 5.87
N TRP A 598 35.19 5.91 6.75
CA TRP A 598 35.45 4.85 7.70
C TRP A 598 35.65 3.49 7.01
N ARG A 599 34.79 3.09 6.08
CA ARG A 599 34.86 1.78 5.38
C ARG A 599 36.14 1.60 4.58
N ALA A 600 36.64 2.65 3.93
CA ALA A 600 37.93 2.61 3.22
C ALA A 600 39.10 2.15 4.11
N HIS A 601 38.96 2.26 5.44
CA HIS A 601 39.97 1.92 6.43
C HIS A 601 39.65 0.66 7.26
N THR A 602 38.60 -0.09 6.92
CA THR A 602 38.13 -1.26 7.71
C THR A 602 39.10 -2.45 7.79
N GLY A 603 40.23 -2.41 7.07
CA GLY A 603 41.33 -3.36 7.16
C GLY A 603 42.51 -2.95 8.06
N LEU A 604 42.51 -1.74 8.62
CA LEU A 604 43.56 -1.26 9.53
C LEU A 604 43.25 -1.66 10.99
N GLN A 605 44.29 -1.97 11.77
CA GLN A 605 44.13 -2.40 13.18
C GLN A 605 43.50 -1.31 14.08
N ASN A 606 43.55 -0.03 13.70
CA ASN A 606 42.94 1.05 14.46
C ASN A 606 42.49 2.24 13.57
N PRO A 607 41.22 2.27 13.11
CA PRO A 607 40.70 3.32 12.23
C PRO A 607 40.58 4.70 12.93
N PHE A 608 40.57 4.73 14.27
CA PHE A 608 40.35 5.93 15.09
C PHE A 608 41.61 6.36 15.86
N GLU A 609 42.80 6.12 15.30
CA GLU A 609 44.04 6.64 15.85
C GLU A 609 44.02 8.18 15.97
N PRO A 610 44.70 8.76 16.98
CA PRO A 610 44.85 10.21 17.06
C PRO A 610 45.37 10.80 15.76
N GLY A 611 44.65 11.78 15.20
CA GLY A 611 45.00 12.44 13.93
C GLY A 611 44.35 11.84 12.69
N SER A 612 43.70 10.66 12.75
CA SER A 612 43.03 10.09 11.58
C SER A 612 41.82 10.91 11.14
N THR A 613 41.59 10.98 9.83
CA THR A 613 40.41 11.64 9.23
C THR A 613 39.11 11.07 9.78
N ALA A 614 39.02 9.73 9.88
CA ALA A 614 37.83 9.05 10.40
C ALA A 614 37.55 9.42 11.87
N ARG A 615 38.57 9.59 12.71
CA ARG A 615 38.38 10.03 14.09
C ARG A 615 37.88 11.47 14.15
N GLN A 616 38.49 12.37 13.37
CA GLN A 616 38.09 13.78 13.33
C GLN A 616 36.61 13.92 12.91
N MET A 617 36.21 13.26 11.83
CA MET A 617 34.81 13.27 11.37
C MET A 617 33.87 12.67 12.43
N ARG A 618 34.23 11.53 13.04
CA ARG A 618 33.45 10.88 14.11
C ARG A 618 33.20 11.81 15.29
N ASP A 619 34.24 12.48 15.77
CA ASP A 619 34.15 13.36 16.93
C ASP A 619 33.35 14.65 16.61
N ILE A 620 33.39 15.12 15.35
CA ILE A 620 32.57 16.23 14.86
C ILE A 620 31.09 15.83 14.77
N ILE A 621 30.75 14.71 14.12
CA ILE A 621 29.34 14.32 13.94
C ILE A 621 28.64 14.05 15.27
N ILE A 622 29.36 13.49 16.26
CA ILE A 622 28.78 13.17 17.57
C ILE A 622 28.62 14.40 18.47
N SER A 623 29.29 15.51 18.16
CA SER A 623 29.12 16.80 18.83
C SER A 623 27.93 17.62 18.33
N ALA A 624 27.22 17.15 17.30
CA ALA A 624 26.00 17.79 16.82
C ALA A 624 24.92 17.85 17.91
N THR A 625 23.87 18.64 17.69
CA THR A 625 22.75 18.82 18.63
C THR A 625 21.41 18.56 17.94
N GLY A 626 20.34 18.39 18.72
CA GLY A 626 18.98 18.25 18.22
C GLY A 626 18.73 17.00 17.36
N ARG A 627 17.88 17.14 16.33
CA ARG A 627 17.49 16.07 15.40
C ARG A 627 18.70 15.49 14.66
N SER A 628 19.66 16.32 14.31
CA SER A 628 20.91 15.90 13.65
C SER A 628 21.71 14.91 14.49
N LEU A 629 21.85 15.14 15.80
CA LEU A 629 22.52 14.20 16.70
C LEU A 629 21.78 12.86 16.79
N LEU A 630 20.45 12.89 16.82
CA LEU A 630 19.64 11.68 16.84
C LEU A 630 19.83 10.86 15.55
N ILE A 631 19.84 11.51 14.39
CA ILE A 631 20.12 10.88 13.09
C ILE A 631 21.52 10.27 13.08
N VAL A 632 22.53 11.01 13.54
CA VAL A 632 23.91 10.50 13.67
C VAL A 632 23.91 9.23 14.51
N ARG A 633 23.41 9.28 15.75
CA ARG A 633 23.39 8.11 16.65
C ARG A 633 22.63 6.94 16.02
N HIS A 634 21.47 7.21 15.41
CA HIS A 634 20.67 6.19 14.74
C HIS A 634 21.49 5.49 13.65
N ARG A 635 22.14 6.24 12.74
CA ARG A 635 22.95 5.66 11.66
C ARG A 635 24.18 4.91 12.18
N LEU A 636 24.85 5.42 13.21
CA LEU A 636 26.03 4.77 13.79
C LEU A 636 25.70 3.47 14.52
N ILE A 637 24.53 3.41 15.19
CA ILE A 637 24.08 2.23 15.92
C ILE A 637 23.81 1.03 15.00
N GLU A 638 23.42 1.25 13.75
CA GLU A 638 23.32 0.15 12.78
C GLU A 638 24.67 -0.56 12.55
N TYR A 639 25.80 0.08 12.87
CA TYR A 639 27.15 -0.48 12.80
C TYR A 639 27.77 -0.70 14.19
N LEU A 640 26.94 -0.78 15.24
CA LEU A 640 27.38 -0.92 16.63
C LEU A 640 28.44 -2.00 16.87
N PRO A 641 28.35 -3.24 16.31
CA PRO A 641 29.38 -4.26 16.52
C PRO A 641 30.78 -3.79 16.14
N TYR A 642 30.90 -2.94 15.12
CA TYR A 642 32.18 -2.42 14.69
C TYR A 642 32.71 -1.37 15.66
N PHE A 643 31.88 -0.39 16.04
CA PHE A 643 32.29 0.66 16.97
C PHE A 643 32.74 0.09 18.32
N VAL A 644 32.05 -0.96 18.81
CA VAL A 644 32.44 -1.71 20.00
C VAL A 644 33.85 -2.30 19.88
N ARG A 645 34.23 -2.83 18.71
CA ARG A 645 35.57 -3.40 18.46
C ARG A 645 36.64 -2.33 18.26
N ALA A 646 36.29 -1.23 17.59
CA ALA A 646 37.24 -0.20 17.20
C ALA A 646 37.57 0.78 18.34
N ASP A 647 36.59 1.20 19.13
CA ASP A 647 36.79 2.12 20.26
C ASP A 647 35.69 1.92 21.32
N ARG A 648 35.94 0.99 22.26
CA ARG A 648 34.95 0.58 23.25
C ARG A 648 34.54 1.73 24.17
N THR A 649 35.51 2.48 24.70
CA THR A 649 35.24 3.57 25.66
C THR A 649 34.43 4.70 25.01
N TRP A 650 34.74 5.05 23.77
CA TRP A 650 33.96 6.05 23.03
C TRP A 650 32.54 5.56 22.74
N THR A 651 32.40 4.29 22.36
CA THR A 651 31.10 3.68 22.03
C THR A 651 30.19 3.60 23.24
N ASP A 652 30.72 3.21 24.40
CA ASP A 652 29.96 3.12 25.64
C ASP A 652 29.40 4.49 26.03
N ARG A 653 30.20 5.55 25.92
CA ARG A 653 29.80 6.92 26.25
C ARG A 653 28.78 7.51 25.26
N ASN A 654 28.98 7.31 23.97
CA ASN A 654 28.28 8.09 22.94
C ASN A 654 27.11 7.36 22.27
N LEU A 655 27.11 6.03 22.27
CA LEU A 655 26.09 5.20 21.63
C LEU A 655 25.33 4.34 22.65
N ILE A 656 26.03 3.62 23.53
CA ILE A 656 25.39 2.72 24.50
C ILE A 656 24.64 3.50 25.59
N ALA A 657 25.29 4.45 26.26
CA ALA A 657 24.62 5.21 27.33
C ALA A 657 23.34 5.91 26.85
N PRO A 658 23.32 6.62 25.69
CA PRO A 658 22.07 7.20 25.16
C PRO A 658 21.02 6.15 24.74
N LEU A 659 21.43 4.99 24.23
CA LEU A 659 20.51 3.88 23.91
C LEU A 659 19.84 3.30 25.17
N LEU A 660 20.51 3.35 26.31
CA LEU A 660 20.00 2.82 27.58
C LEU A 660 19.14 3.84 28.35
N ASN A 661 19.04 5.09 27.90
CA ASN A 661 18.11 6.06 28.47
C ASN A 661 16.65 5.59 28.29
N ASP A 662 15.74 6.19 29.05
CA ASP A 662 14.29 5.96 28.94
C ASP A 662 13.56 7.22 28.44
N ASP A 663 14.01 7.75 27.30
CA ASP A 663 13.42 8.91 26.62
C ASP A 663 12.97 8.54 25.19
N GLY A 664 12.31 9.49 24.50
CA GLY A 664 11.85 9.27 23.11
C GLY A 664 13.00 9.03 22.12
N ALA A 665 14.15 9.65 22.35
CA ALA A 665 15.34 9.45 21.53
C ALA A 665 15.83 7.99 21.60
N SER A 666 15.86 7.40 22.80
CA SER A 666 16.21 5.99 23.02
C SER A 666 15.30 5.05 22.22
N LEU A 667 14.00 5.30 22.15
CA LEU A 667 13.07 4.48 21.35
C LEU A 667 13.44 4.49 19.86
N ALA A 668 13.80 5.65 19.30
CA ALA A 668 14.27 5.74 17.92
C ALA A 668 15.59 4.96 17.71
N LEU A 669 16.49 4.96 18.69
CA LEU A 669 17.73 4.17 18.64
C LEU A 669 17.48 2.66 18.73
N TRP A 670 16.49 2.21 19.51
CA TRP A 670 16.09 0.79 19.54
C TRP A 670 15.48 0.30 18.24
N ARG A 671 14.77 1.18 17.50
CA ARG A 671 14.34 0.89 16.12
C ARG A 671 15.55 0.70 15.19
N ALA A 672 16.61 1.49 15.35
CA ALA A 672 17.86 1.32 14.60
C ALA A 672 18.53 -0.04 14.89
N ILE A 673 18.61 -0.43 16.17
CA ILE A 673 19.12 -1.75 16.59
C ILE A 673 18.33 -2.89 15.91
N ALA A 674 17.00 -2.77 15.83
CA ALA A 674 16.14 -3.78 15.22
C ALA A 674 16.36 -3.98 13.71
N ARG A 675 17.04 -3.06 13.01
CA ARG A 675 17.34 -3.20 11.57
C ARG A 675 18.37 -4.29 11.26
N ARG A 676 19.12 -4.77 12.25
CA ARG A 676 20.13 -5.82 12.07
C ARG A 676 20.06 -6.88 13.14
N THR A 677 20.43 -8.10 12.78
CA THR A 677 20.63 -9.18 13.75
C THR A 677 21.93 -8.95 14.51
N HIS A 678 21.85 -8.92 15.83
CA HIS A 678 23.01 -8.77 16.70
C HIS A 678 23.38 -10.10 17.36
N PHE A 679 24.68 -10.31 17.56
CA PHE A 679 25.24 -11.56 18.10
C PHE A 679 26.02 -11.30 19.41
N SER A 680 26.74 -12.33 19.88
CA SER A 680 27.29 -12.43 21.23
C SER A 680 28.01 -11.16 21.74
N GLU A 681 28.90 -10.54 20.95
CA GLU A 681 29.68 -9.39 21.40
C GLU A 681 28.82 -8.17 21.77
N VAL A 682 27.81 -7.87 20.97
CA VAL A 682 26.89 -6.75 21.23
C VAL A 682 25.87 -7.13 22.30
N LEU A 683 25.36 -8.36 22.27
CA LEU A 683 24.34 -8.81 23.21
C LEU A 683 24.87 -8.96 24.64
N LYS A 684 26.18 -9.19 24.84
CA LYS A 684 26.81 -9.10 26.17
C LYS A 684 26.70 -7.70 26.79
N ILE A 685 26.53 -6.66 25.97
CA ILE A 685 26.48 -5.26 26.38
C ILE A 685 25.02 -4.82 26.58
N ILE A 686 24.20 -5.01 25.53
CA ILE A 686 22.83 -4.46 25.50
C ILE A 686 21.74 -5.51 25.68
N GLY A 687 22.07 -6.80 25.78
CA GLY A 687 21.10 -7.89 25.71
C GLY A 687 20.08 -7.87 26.86
N ASN A 688 20.50 -7.46 28.07
CA ASN A 688 19.57 -7.29 29.19
C ASN A 688 18.54 -6.19 28.90
N ALA A 689 18.98 -5.02 28.42
CA ALA A 689 18.08 -3.93 28.04
C ALA A 689 17.23 -4.31 26.82
N MET A 690 17.80 -5.02 25.85
CA MET A 690 17.09 -5.53 24.67
C MET A 690 15.92 -6.43 25.08
N SER A 691 16.10 -7.29 26.09
CA SER A 691 15.02 -8.12 26.61
C SER A 691 13.89 -7.32 27.25
N GLU A 692 14.18 -6.17 27.86
CA GLU A 692 13.15 -5.25 28.40
C GLU A 692 12.41 -4.57 27.27
N ARG A 693 13.16 -4.03 26.30
CA ARG A 693 12.61 -3.31 25.15
C ARG A 693 11.80 -4.19 24.21
N ALA A 694 12.14 -5.48 24.10
CA ALA A 694 11.32 -6.47 23.40
C ALA A 694 9.89 -6.58 23.98
N THR A 695 9.70 -6.25 25.26
CA THR A 695 8.39 -6.23 25.94
C THR A 695 7.77 -4.83 26.00
N ASP A 696 8.51 -3.79 25.61
CA ASP A 696 8.08 -2.40 25.71
C ASP A 696 7.06 -2.10 24.61
N ARG A 697 5.79 -2.21 25.03
CA ARG A 697 4.69 -1.29 24.71
C ARG A 697 5.03 -0.35 23.56
N ARG A 698 5.76 0.72 23.85
CA ARG A 698 5.99 1.90 23.00
C ARG A 698 6.68 1.60 21.67
N LEU A 699 7.39 0.50 21.53
CA LEU A 699 7.97 0.05 20.26
C LEU A 699 6.93 -0.71 19.43
N GLY A 700 7.01 -0.57 18.11
CA GLY A 700 6.11 -1.29 17.20
C GLY A 700 6.36 -2.79 17.19
N ARG A 701 5.41 -3.52 16.62
CA ARG A 701 5.42 -4.99 16.61
C ARG A 701 6.65 -5.55 15.89
N GLU A 702 6.96 -5.00 14.71
CA GLU A 702 8.10 -5.48 13.91
C GLU A 702 9.44 -5.21 14.60
N THR A 703 9.62 -4.02 15.17
CA THR A 703 10.81 -3.72 15.99
C THR A 703 10.98 -4.76 17.10
N ARG A 704 9.92 -5.03 17.89
CA ARG A 704 9.97 -6.00 18.98
C ARG A 704 10.29 -7.42 18.49
N ARG A 705 9.71 -7.86 17.37
CA ARG A 705 10.04 -9.16 16.73
C ARG A 705 11.52 -9.28 16.39
N ARG A 706 12.13 -8.25 15.80
CA ARG A 706 13.55 -8.26 15.42
C ARG A 706 14.50 -8.29 16.62
N LEU A 707 14.15 -7.60 17.71
CA LEU A 707 14.89 -7.67 18.97
C LEU A 707 14.84 -9.08 19.57
N VAL A 708 13.64 -9.67 19.63
CA VAL A 708 13.45 -11.05 20.12
C VAL A 708 14.20 -12.06 19.25
N PHE A 709 14.14 -11.90 17.94
CA PHE A 709 14.86 -12.74 16.98
C PHE A 709 16.37 -12.78 17.29
N SER A 710 17.00 -11.62 17.48
CA SER A 710 18.44 -11.55 17.80
C SER A 710 18.80 -12.30 19.10
N LEU A 711 17.98 -12.18 20.14
CA LEU A 711 18.20 -12.86 21.42
C LEU A 711 18.07 -14.39 21.31
N ILE A 712 17.09 -14.87 20.54
CA ILE A 712 16.86 -16.30 20.35
C ILE A 712 17.96 -16.93 19.51
N ILE A 713 18.32 -16.30 18.39
CA ILE A 713 19.38 -16.79 17.52
C ILE A 713 20.71 -16.88 18.28
N GLU A 714 21.05 -15.90 19.13
CA GLU A 714 22.27 -15.95 19.95
C GLU A 714 22.27 -17.11 20.94
N SER A 715 21.14 -17.37 21.60
CA SER A 715 20.99 -18.48 22.54
C SER A 715 21.07 -19.85 21.84
N LEU A 716 20.46 -20.00 20.66
CA LEU A 716 20.57 -21.20 19.84
C LEU A 716 22.02 -21.46 19.39
N HIS A 717 22.73 -20.41 18.96
CA HIS A 717 24.17 -20.51 18.70
C HIS A 717 24.95 -20.93 19.95
N ALA A 718 24.60 -20.42 21.13
CA ALA A 718 25.28 -20.76 22.38
C ALA A 718 25.16 -22.26 22.71
N PHE A 719 23.97 -22.84 22.51
CA PHE A 719 23.77 -24.29 22.66
C PHE A 719 24.57 -25.09 21.64
N ARG A 720 24.48 -24.73 20.35
CA ARG A 720 25.21 -25.41 19.26
C ARG A 720 26.72 -25.42 19.52
N GLU A 721 27.26 -24.31 20.01
CA GLU A 721 28.70 -24.12 20.22
C GLU A 721 29.16 -24.54 21.63
N HIS A 722 28.26 -25.10 22.45
CA HIS A 722 28.52 -25.49 23.85
C HIS A 722 29.16 -24.38 24.70
N ARG A 723 28.72 -23.13 24.49
CA ARG A 723 29.22 -21.96 25.21
C ARG A 723 28.14 -21.33 26.09
N GLN A 724 28.54 -20.48 27.02
CA GLN A 724 27.59 -19.67 27.76
C GLN A 724 26.88 -18.66 26.83
N PRO A 725 25.56 -18.46 26.98
CA PRO A 725 24.81 -17.48 26.19
C PRO A 725 25.21 -16.05 26.60
N ALA A 726 25.13 -15.10 25.66
CA ALA A 726 25.44 -13.70 25.93
C ALA A 726 24.43 -13.07 26.89
N VAL A 727 23.19 -13.55 26.85
CA VAL A 727 22.11 -13.19 27.78
C VAL A 727 21.72 -14.43 28.56
N PRO A 728 21.60 -14.37 29.91
CA PRO A 728 21.19 -15.53 30.70
C PRO A 728 19.87 -16.12 30.21
N ASN A 729 19.82 -17.44 30.05
CA ASN A 729 18.63 -18.16 29.58
C ASN A 729 17.37 -17.86 30.41
N SER A 730 17.51 -17.68 31.73
CA SER A 730 16.42 -17.28 32.63
C SER A 730 15.81 -15.92 32.25
N ARG A 731 16.62 -15.00 31.72
CA ARG A 731 16.17 -13.68 31.27
C ARG A 731 15.39 -13.78 29.96
N ILE A 732 15.89 -14.57 29.01
CA ILE A 732 15.18 -14.85 27.74
C ILE A 732 13.83 -15.54 28.04
N GLN A 733 13.83 -16.54 28.93
CA GLN A 733 12.61 -17.21 29.35
C GLN A 733 11.59 -16.23 29.96
N GLN A 734 12.04 -15.34 30.85
CA GLN A 734 11.16 -14.34 31.46
C GLN A 734 10.60 -13.36 30.41
N MET A 735 11.41 -12.92 29.45
CA MET A 735 10.95 -12.10 28.34
C MET A 735 9.85 -12.83 27.54
N LEU A 736 10.08 -14.09 27.15
CA LEU A 736 9.12 -14.90 26.38
C LEU A 736 7.78 -15.08 27.11
N ARG A 737 7.79 -15.15 28.46
CA ARG A 737 6.56 -15.16 29.26
C ARG A 737 5.76 -13.86 29.16
N THR A 738 6.43 -12.72 29.06
CA THR A 738 5.81 -11.38 29.06
C THR A 738 5.37 -10.90 27.67
N LEU A 739 5.90 -11.47 26.59
CA LEU A 739 5.52 -11.10 25.22
C LEU A 739 4.01 -11.23 24.98
N ASP A 740 3.47 -10.46 24.02
CA ASP A 740 2.16 -10.78 23.44
C ASP A 740 2.26 -12.01 22.53
N ASP A 741 1.09 -12.54 22.15
CA ASP A 741 1.02 -13.80 21.43
C ASP A 741 1.76 -13.78 20.09
N GLU A 742 1.61 -12.70 19.34
CA GLU A 742 2.11 -12.61 17.98
C GLU A 742 3.64 -12.42 17.93
N VAL A 743 4.20 -11.65 18.86
CA VAL A 743 5.67 -11.56 19.01
C VAL A 743 6.24 -12.89 19.53
N ARG A 744 5.51 -13.62 20.39
CA ARG A 744 5.91 -14.98 20.83
C ARG A 744 5.82 -16.00 19.70
N ALA A 745 4.84 -15.91 18.81
CA ALA A 745 4.78 -16.75 17.61
C ALA A 745 5.99 -16.50 16.69
N SER A 746 6.37 -15.23 16.50
CA SER A 746 7.60 -14.88 15.78
C SER A 746 8.87 -15.42 16.45
N ALA A 747 8.90 -15.45 17.78
CA ALA A 747 9.96 -16.08 18.56
C ALA A 747 10.08 -17.59 18.29
N ALA A 748 8.95 -18.30 18.21
CA ALA A 748 8.93 -19.73 17.87
C ALA A 748 9.46 -19.97 16.45
N ASN A 749 9.00 -19.17 15.48
CA ASN A 749 9.43 -19.24 14.09
C ASN A 749 10.94 -18.99 13.92
N ALA A 750 11.57 -18.19 14.80
CA ALA A 750 13.03 -17.97 14.77
C ALA A 750 13.84 -19.27 14.96
N ILE A 751 13.32 -20.23 15.73
CA ILE A 751 13.98 -21.53 15.96
C ILE A 751 14.00 -22.34 14.66
N GLN A 752 12.87 -22.36 13.95
CA GLN A 752 12.76 -23.01 12.65
C GLN A 752 13.66 -22.35 11.61
N GLN A 753 13.63 -21.01 11.53
CA GLN A 753 14.46 -20.25 10.61
C GLN A 753 15.96 -20.52 10.84
N PHE A 754 16.40 -20.64 12.10
CA PHE A 754 17.76 -21.01 12.46
C PHE A 754 18.19 -22.36 11.87
N VAL A 755 17.36 -23.40 12.05
CA VAL A 755 17.66 -24.75 11.53
C VAL A 755 17.73 -24.72 10.01
N ARG A 756 16.73 -24.12 9.34
CA ARG A 756 16.63 -24.05 7.87
C ARG A 756 17.79 -23.28 7.23
N GLU A 757 18.13 -22.10 7.76
CA GLU A 757 19.18 -21.27 7.15
C GLU A 757 20.58 -21.84 7.34
N LEU A 758 20.87 -22.44 8.50
CA LEU A 758 22.19 -23.01 8.77
C LEU A 758 22.41 -24.34 8.05
N SER A 759 21.36 -25.14 7.83
CA SER A 759 21.46 -26.33 6.99
C SER A 759 21.64 -26.00 5.50
N ALA A 760 21.10 -24.86 5.03
CA ALA A 760 21.24 -24.41 3.64
C ALA A 760 22.60 -23.76 3.33
N LYS A 761 23.27 -23.14 4.32
CA LYS A 761 24.56 -22.43 4.13
C LYS A 761 25.76 -23.38 4.20
N GLY A 762 26.01 -24.12 3.13
CA GLY A 762 27.32 -24.73 2.85
C GLY A 762 28.33 -23.68 2.33
N LYS A 763 28.73 -22.70 3.14
CA LYS A 763 29.79 -21.75 2.76
C LYS A 763 31.04 -22.02 3.61
N SER A 764 32.13 -22.35 2.92
CA SER A 764 33.51 -22.63 3.40
C SER A 764 33.83 -24.05 3.83
N GLY A 765 33.88 -25.01 2.88
CA GLY A 765 34.71 -26.22 2.94
C GLY A 765 34.49 -27.23 4.10
N SER A 766 33.67 -26.92 5.09
CA SER A 766 33.16 -27.78 6.14
C SER A 766 31.83 -28.33 5.69
N GLU A 767 31.60 -29.63 5.90
CA GLU A 767 30.25 -30.21 5.79
C GLU A 767 29.29 -29.37 6.63
N ALA A 768 28.21 -28.88 6.00
CA ALA A 768 27.16 -28.19 6.71
C ALA A 768 26.47 -29.19 7.65
N PRO A 769 26.21 -28.82 8.93
CA PRO A 769 25.51 -29.72 9.83
C PRO A 769 24.12 -30.03 9.28
N THR A 770 23.70 -31.30 9.41
CA THR A 770 22.38 -31.69 8.93
C THR A 770 21.28 -30.99 9.74
N PRO A 771 20.07 -30.79 9.17
CA PRO A 771 18.95 -30.22 9.93
C PRO A 771 18.66 -30.98 11.23
N ALA A 772 18.80 -32.31 11.20
CA ALA A 772 18.61 -33.17 12.37
C ALA A 772 19.66 -32.91 13.46
N ASP A 773 20.93 -32.73 13.09
CA ASP A 773 21.99 -32.43 14.05
C ASP A 773 21.81 -31.04 14.67
N LEU A 774 21.42 -30.04 13.88
CA LEU A 774 21.10 -28.69 14.37
C LEU A 774 19.91 -28.71 15.33
N PHE A 775 18.87 -29.48 15.00
CA PHE A 775 17.72 -29.63 15.87
C PHE A 775 18.11 -30.23 17.22
N ARG A 776 18.84 -31.36 17.22
CA ARG A 776 19.27 -32.05 18.46
C ARG A 776 20.25 -31.23 19.29
N SER A 777 21.22 -30.58 18.65
CA SER A 777 22.29 -29.85 19.36
C SER A 777 21.88 -28.47 19.87
N ALA A 778 20.87 -27.84 19.26
CA ALA A 778 20.48 -26.47 19.59
C ALA A 778 18.99 -26.29 19.92
N ALA A 779 18.08 -26.75 19.05
CA ALA A 779 16.65 -26.49 19.23
C ALA A 779 16.06 -27.27 20.42
N VAL A 780 16.38 -28.55 20.57
CA VAL A 780 15.94 -29.38 21.70
C VAL A 780 16.33 -28.79 23.06
N PRO A 781 17.63 -28.50 23.34
CA PRO A 781 18.00 -27.92 24.63
C PRO A 781 17.38 -26.54 24.86
N PHE A 782 17.19 -25.73 23.80
CA PHE A 782 16.49 -24.45 23.92
C PHE A 782 15.02 -24.62 24.32
N LEU A 783 14.28 -25.53 23.67
CA LEU A 783 12.88 -25.83 23.98
C LEU A 783 12.70 -26.39 25.41
N GLN A 784 13.69 -27.14 25.90
CA GLN A 784 13.67 -27.73 27.23
C GLN A 784 14.08 -26.74 28.34
N GLN A 785 15.10 -25.92 28.10
CA GLN A 785 15.74 -25.12 29.15
C GLN A 785 15.37 -23.63 29.11
N VAL A 786 14.90 -23.11 27.97
CA VAL A 786 14.69 -21.67 27.76
C VAL A 786 13.25 -21.33 27.41
N TRP A 787 12.63 -22.10 26.52
CA TRP A 787 11.24 -21.82 26.13
C TRP A 787 10.30 -21.92 27.36
N PRO A 788 9.25 -21.08 27.49
CA PRO A 788 8.28 -21.20 28.57
C PRO A 788 7.54 -22.55 28.54
N GLN A 789 7.40 -23.20 29.69
CA GLN A 789 6.85 -24.57 29.79
C GLN A 789 5.35 -24.57 30.16
N GLU A 790 4.80 -23.39 30.46
CA GLU A 790 3.44 -23.19 30.94
C GLU A 790 2.42 -23.38 29.83
N ARG A 791 1.42 -24.26 30.04
CA ARG A 791 0.37 -24.54 29.04
C ARG A 791 -0.47 -23.31 28.66
N SER A 792 -0.59 -22.32 29.54
CA SER A 792 -1.30 -21.07 29.25
C SER A 792 -0.64 -20.24 28.14
N LEU A 793 0.60 -20.55 27.77
CA LEU A 793 1.35 -19.89 26.70
C LEU A 793 1.36 -20.71 25.39
N ALA A 794 0.70 -21.88 25.37
CA ALA A 794 0.44 -22.63 24.15
C ALA A 794 -0.81 -22.04 23.48
N THR A 795 -0.59 -21.25 22.44
CA THR A 795 -1.63 -20.50 21.72
C THR A 795 -1.69 -20.93 20.25
N PRO A 796 -2.77 -20.61 19.53
CA PRO A 796 -2.87 -20.90 18.11
C PRO A 796 -1.71 -20.33 17.28
N GLY A 797 -1.27 -19.10 17.59
CA GLY A 797 -0.14 -18.47 16.89
C GLY A 797 1.19 -19.19 17.13
N VAL A 798 1.48 -19.57 18.38
CA VAL A 798 2.69 -20.34 18.73
C VAL A 798 2.64 -21.75 18.13
N SER A 799 1.49 -22.42 18.17
CA SER A 799 1.28 -23.74 17.57
C SER A 799 1.53 -23.71 16.07
N GLY A 800 0.96 -22.72 15.37
CA GLY A 800 1.20 -22.52 13.94
C GLY A 800 2.68 -22.29 13.61
N ALA A 801 3.37 -21.46 14.40
CA ALA A 801 4.80 -21.20 14.22
C ALA A 801 5.70 -22.43 14.51
N PHE A 802 5.26 -23.38 15.35
CA PHE A 802 6.00 -24.63 15.59
C PHE A 802 5.67 -25.74 14.61
N SER A 803 4.57 -25.66 13.85
CA SER A 803 4.05 -26.77 13.05
C SER A 803 4.93 -27.16 11.86
N ASP A 804 5.77 -26.25 11.34
CA ASP A 804 6.76 -26.51 10.29
C ASP A 804 8.13 -26.97 10.85
N LEU A 805 8.37 -26.84 12.17
CA LEU A 805 9.64 -27.27 12.77
C LEU A 805 9.95 -28.76 12.56
N PRO A 806 8.99 -29.72 12.64
CA PRO A 806 9.25 -31.12 12.36
C PRO A 806 9.76 -31.39 10.94
N ALA A 807 9.10 -30.83 9.91
CA ALA A 807 9.54 -30.97 8.53
C ALA A 807 10.90 -30.32 8.30
N THR A 808 11.11 -29.14 8.89
CA THR A 808 12.40 -28.43 8.84
C THR A 808 13.54 -29.20 9.53
N SER A 809 13.24 -30.10 10.47
CA SER A 809 14.23 -30.91 11.20
C SER A 809 14.67 -32.18 10.45
N GLY A 810 14.07 -32.48 9.29
CA GLY A 810 14.44 -33.60 8.43
C GLY A 810 14.33 -34.96 9.13
N GLU A 811 15.44 -35.70 9.24
CA GLU A 811 15.44 -37.03 9.87
C GLU A 811 15.04 -37.03 11.35
N ALA A 812 15.13 -35.89 12.05
CA ALA A 812 14.66 -35.75 13.42
C ALA A 812 13.16 -35.41 13.52
N PHE A 813 12.36 -35.61 12.47
CA PHE A 813 10.94 -35.27 12.43
C PHE A 813 10.15 -35.76 13.66
N ALA A 814 10.28 -37.05 14.01
CA ALA A 814 9.55 -37.63 15.13
C ALA A 814 9.97 -37.03 16.48
N GLU A 815 11.29 -36.86 16.69
CA GLU A 815 11.85 -36.19 17.87
C GLU A 815 11.36 -34.74 17.98
N ALA A 816 11.20 -34.06 16.85
CA ALA A 816 10.72 -32.69 16.79
C ALA A 816 9.25 -32.57 17.18
N VAL A 817 8.39 -33.48 16.73
CA VAL A 817 6.99 -33.54 17.18
C VAL A 817 6.91 -33.77 18.69
N ASP A 818 7.68 -34.71 19.23
CA ASP A 818 7.70 -34.98 20.67
C ASP A 818 8.20 -33.78 21.49
N ALA A 819 9.17 -33.02 20.98
CA ALA A 819 9.70 -31.84 21.66
C ALA A 819 8.71 -30.67 21.72
N ILE A 820 7.87 -30.51 20.71
CA ILE A 820 6.91 -29.39 20.61
C ILE A 820 5.49 -29.74 21.02
N GLU A 821 5.14 -31.02 21.17
CA GLU A 821 3.77 -31.52 21.40
C GLU A 821 2.99 -30.68 22.42
N ARG A 822 3.60 -30.38 23.57
CA ARG A 822 2.96 -29.65 24.67
C ARG A 822 2.64 -28.18 24.36
N PHE A 823 3.19 -27.64 23.27
CA PHE A 823 2.97 -26.29 22.78
C PHE A 823 1.97 -26.25 21.64
N LEU A 824 1.53 -27.41 21.16
CA LEU A 824 0.57 -27.53 20.09
C LEU A 824 -0.85 -27.44 20.64
N VAL A 825 -1.62 -26.60 19.99
CA VAL A 825 -3.07 -26.47 20.16
C VAL A 825 -3.72 -26.30 18.80
N PRO A 826 -5.03 -26.54 18.67
CA PRO A 826 -5.72 -26.30 17.42
C PRO A 826 -5.55 -24.87 16.92
N PHE A 827 -5.24 -24.70 15.63
CA PHE A 827 -5.12 -23.41 14.96
C PHE A 827 -5.67 -23.48 13.53
N GLU A 828 -5.90 -22.32 12.92
CA GLU A 828 -6.36 -22.24 11.54
C GLU A 828 -5.22 -22.57 10.57
N CYS A 829 -5.16 -23.82 10.12
CA CYS A 829 -4.22 -24.31 9.10
C CYS A 829 -4.95 -24.59 7.80
N TRP A 830 -4.66 -23.83 6.75
CA TRP A 830 -5.37 -23.92 5.47
C TRP A 830 -4.75 -24.94 4.53
N SER A 831 -3.48 -25.32 4.74
CA SER A 831 -2.80 -26.31 3.91
C SER A 831 -1.70 -27.08 4.63
N LEU A 832 -1.06 -28.01 3.92
CA LEU A 832 0.18 -28.64 4.35
C LEU A 832 1.40 -27.70 4.31
N LEU A 833 1.26 -26.48 3.78
CA LEU A 833 2.32 -25.48 3.73
C LEU A 833 2.74 -25.05 5.14
N GLU A 834 1.77 -24.87 6.03
CA GLU A 834 1.98 -24.51 7.45
C GLU A 834 2.71 -25.61 8.23
N TYR A 835 2.77 -26.83 7.70
CA TYR A 835 3.55 -27.95 8.25
C TYR A 835 4.88 -28.15 7.52
N GLY A 836 5.20 -27.34 6.51
CA GLY A 836 6.40 -27.50 5.68
C GLY A 836 6.36 -28.68 4.70
N LEU A 837 5.21 -29.35 4.57
CA LEU A 837 5.05 -30.61 3.83
C LEU A 837 4.43 -30.43 2.43
N TYR A 838 4.08 -29.20 2.05
CA TYR A 838 3.49 -28.90 0.74
C TYR A 838 4.54 -28.66 -0.35
N GLY A 839 4.24 -29.12 -1.56
CA GLY A 839 5.05 -28.94 -2.77
C GLY A 839 6.11 -30.03 -2.97
N GLU A 840 7.07 -29.75 -3.85
CA GLU A 840 8.15 -30.63 -4.24
C GLU A 840 9.50 -30.00 -3.90
N ASP A 841 10.49 -30.84 -3.58
CA ASP A 841 11.89 -30.46 -3.40
C ASP A 841 12.76 -31.42 -4.23
N GLY A 842 13.58 -30.87 -5.13
CA GLY A 842 14.37 -31.70 -6.06
C GLY A 842 13.56 -32.62 -6.99
N GLY A 843 12.27 -32.33 -7.21
CA GLY A 843 11.36 -33.16 -8.02
C GLY A 843 10.69 -34.32 -7.27
N GLU A 844 10.93 -34.46 -5.97
CA GLU A 844 10.19 -35.37 -5.08
C GLU A 844 9.19 -34.58 -4.23
N LYS A 845 8.00 -35.13 -4.01
CA LYS A 845 7.01 -34.54 -3.09
C LYS A 845 7.61 -34.45 -1.69
N LYS A 846 7.48 -33.30 -1.01
CA LYS A 846 8.00 -33.13 0.36
C LYS A 846 7.43 -34.14 1.35
N LEU A 847 6.18 -34.58 1.15
CA LEU A 847 5.55 -35.65 1.92
C LEU A 847 6.33 -36.98 1.90
N ALA A 848 7.17 -37.24 0.89
CA ALA A 848 7.99 -38.44 0.80
C ALA A 848 9.01 -38.56 1.95
N MET A 849 9.32 -37.46 2.66
CA MET A 849 10.17 -37.52 3.86
C MET A 849 9.56 -38.36 4.99
N ILE A 850 8.25 -38.56 4.96
CA ILE A 850 7.52 -39.47 5.84
C ILE A 850 7.71 -40.88 5.27
N ASN A 851 8.82 -41.50 5.63
CA ASN A 851 9.30 -42.76 5.06
C ASN A 851 9.53 -43.87 6.11
N SER A 852 9.13 -43.65 7.36
CA SER A 852 9.24 -44.63 8.44
C SER A 852 7.99 -44.63 9.33
N GLU A 853 7.72 -45.76 9.98
CA GLU A 853 6.58 -45.91 10.91
C GLU A 853 6.63 -44.82 12.00
N ALA A 854 7.81 -44.53 12.56
CA ALA A 854 7.97 -43.49 13.56
C ALA A 854 7.53 -42.09 13.06
N LYS A 855 7.90 -41.72 11.82
CA LYS A 855 7.49 -40.44 11.21
C LYS A 855 5.99 -40.42 10.90
N ALA A 856 5.42 -41.55 10.47
CA ALA A 856 3.99 -41.67 10.18
C ALA A 856 3.14 -41.48 11.46
N ARG A 857 3.51 -42.12 12.57
CA ARG A 857 2.86 -41.91 13.88
C ARG A 857 3.01 -40.47 14.37
N ALA A 858 4.20 -39.91 14.26
CA ALA A 858 4.47 -38.54 14.66
C ALA A 858 3.63 -37.53 13.84
N LEU A 859 3.51 -37.72 12.53
CA LEU A 859 2.69 -36.87 11.68
C LEU A 859 1.20 -36.98 12.04
N LEU A 860 0.70 -38.19 12.28
CA LEU A 860 -0.69 -38.40 12.71
C LEU A 860 -0.97 -37.69 14.04
N ARG A 861 -0.03 -37.76 14.99
CA ARG A 861 -0.11 -37.07 16.29
C ARG A 861 -0.06 -35.55 16.13
N LEU A 862 0.81 -35.04 15.26
CA LEU A 862 0.90 -33.61 14.95
C LEU A 862 -0.46 -33.10 14.46
N PHE A 863 -1.07 -33.75 13.47
CA PHE A 863 -2.40 -33.41 12.99
C PHE A 863 -3.50 -33.55 14.05
N ASP A 864 -3.39 -34.53 14.94
CA ASP A 864 -4.38 -34.69 16.01
C ASP A 864 -4.46 -33.47 16.92
N LEU A 865 -3.28 -32.92 17.27
CA LEU A 865 -3.12 -31.81 18.19
C LEU A 865 -3.42 -30.45 17.56
N THR A 866 -3.22 -30.30 16.25
CA THR A 866 -3.31 -29.01 15.55
C THR A 866 -4.59 -28.82 14.74
N ILE A 867 -5.26 -29.90 14.31
CA ILE A 867 -6.51 -29.84 13.55
C ILE A 867 -7.70 -29.95 14.51
N GLY A 868 -8.46 -28.86 14.60
CA GLY A 868 -9.58 -28.72 15.53
C GLY A 868 -10.66 -29.80 15.40
N ASN A 869 -11.33 -30.07 16.52
CA ASN A 869 -12.41 -31.05 16.62
C ASN A 869 -13.81 -30.45 16.41
N SER A 870 -13.91 -29.12 16.26
CA SER A 870 -15.17 -28.41 16.10
C SER A 870 -15.68 -28.47 14.66
N GLU A 871 -17.00 -28.35 14.49
CA GLU A 871 -17.67 -28.44 13.18
C GLU A 871 -17.25 -27.32 12.21
N GLY A 872 -16.69 -26.22 12.71
CA GLY A 872 -16.11 -25.12 11.94
C GLY A 872 -14.57 -25.10 11.89
N ALA A 873 -13.88 -26.16 12.31
CA ALA A 873 -12.42 -26.23 12.24
C ALA A 873 -11.95 -26.24 10.76
N VAL A 874 -10.92 -25.46 10.47
CA VAL A 874 -10.29 -25.43 9.14
C VAL A 874 -9.60 -26.77 8.90
N ILE A 875 -9.92 -27.41 7.77
CA ILE A 875 -9.29 -28.66 7.34
C ILE A 875 -8.21 -28.33 6.31
N PRO A 876 -6.92 -28.63 6.58
CA PRO A 876 -5.84 -28.23 5.70
C PRO A 876 -5.88 -28.96 4.34
N TYR A 877 -5.74 -28.19 3.26
CA TYR A 877 -5.51 -28.69 1.91
C TYR A 877 -4.29 -29.62 1.85
N GLY A 878 -4.45 -30.78 1.21
CA GLY A 878 -3.44 -31.83 1.15
C GLY A 878 -3.54 -32.88 2.27
N LEU A 879 -4.44 -32.71 3.26
CA LEU A 879 -4.62 -33.68 4.34
C LEU A 879 -4.91 -35.11 3.83
N THR A 880 -5.71 -35.25 2.76
CA THR A 880 -5.98 -36.56 2.14
C THR A 880 -4.69 -37.22 1.62
N GLU A 881 -3.83 -36.47 0.94
CA GLU A 881 -2.54 -36.98 0.45
C GLU A 881 -1.61 -37.38 1.61
N ALA A 882 -1.57 -36.57 2.68
CA ALA A 882 -0.78 -36.90 3.86
C ALA A 882 -1.30 -38.17 4.57
N LEU A 883 -2.62 -38.34 4.69
CA LEU A 883 -3.22 -39.56 5.24
C LEU A 883 -2.96 -40.78 4.35
N ASP A 884 -3.01 -40.61 3.02
CA ASP A 884 -2.65 -41.66 2.08
C ASP A 884 -1.17 -42.07 2.21
N GLN A 885 -0.26 -41.11 2.40
CA GLN A 885 1.15 -41.36 2.70
C GLN A 885 1.32 -42.10 4.04
N ILE A 886 0.63 -41.67 5.10
CA ILE A 886 0.63 -42.36 6.41
C ILE A 886 0.17 -43.82 6.25
N ARG A 887 -0.92 -44.05 5.51
CA ARG A 887 -1.44 -45.39 5.23
C ARG A 887 -0.45 -46.25 4.43
N ALA A 888 0.26 -45.65 3.48
CA ALA A 888 1.24 -46.37 2.65
C ALA A 888 2.45 -46.83 3.48
N VAL A 889 2.89 -46.00 4.43
CA VAL A 889 4.04 -46.29 5.30
C VAL A 889 3.67 -47.19 6.47
N GLU A 890 2.53 -46.95 7.12
CA GLU A 890 2.06 -47.72 8.27
C GLU A 890 0.55 -48.04 8.16
N PRO A 891 0.19 -49.16 7.50
CA PRO A 891 -1.21 -49.51 7.23
C PRO A 891 -2.07 -49.72 8.49
N GLU A 892 -1.46 -50.14 9.60
CA GLU A 892 -2.18 -50.41 10.85
C GLU A 892 -2.80 -49.13 11.48
N LEU A 893 -2.25 -47.94 11.19
CA LEU A 893 -2.81 -46.66 11.65
C LEU A 893 -4.20 -46.38 11.08
N THR A 894 -4.63 -47.04 10.00
CA THR A 894 -6.01 -46.91 9.49
C THR A 894 -7.08 -47.40 10.48
N LYS A 895 -6.69 -48.22 11.45
CA LYS A 895 -7.55 -48.68 12.54
C LYS A 895 -7.64 -47.66 13.69
N ASP A 896 -6.71 -46.70 13.74
CA ASP A 896 -6.63 -45.69 14.78
C ASP A 896 -7.85 -44.75 14.73
N PRO A 897 -8.52 -44.48 15.87
CA PRO A 897 -9.61 -43.50 15.94
C PRO A 897 -9.23 -42.11 15.39
N ILE A 898 -7.99 -41.66 15.60
CA ILE A 898 -7.46 -40.37 15.12
C ILE A 898 -7.44 -40.35 13.60
N TYR A 899 -6.89 -41.39 12.97
CA TYR A 899 -6.84 -41.51 11.52
C TYR A 899 -8.25 -41.47 10.92
N ARG A 900 -9.19 -42.20 11.52
CA ARG A 900 -10.59 -42.23 11.04
C ARG A 900 -11.27 -40.89 11.19
N ARG A 901 -11.03 -40.17 12.29
CA ARG A 901 -11.52 -38.80 12.51
C ARG A 901 -11.01 -37.87 11.41
N LEU A 902 -9.69 -37.80 11.22
CA LEU A 902 -9.06 -36.92 10.25
C LEU A 902 -9.42 -37.29 8.81
N SER A 903 -9.53 -38.59 8.48
CA SER A 903 -9.98 -39.05 7.16
C SER A 903 -11.45 -38.69 6.89
N THR A 904 -12.30 -38.71 7.92
CA THR A 904 -13.69 -38.24 7.79
C THR A 904 -13.74 -36.73 7.61
N ALA A 905 -12.90 -35.99 8.33
CA ALA A 905 -12.79 -34.54 8.21
C ALA A 905 -12.27 -34.11 6.83
N ALA A 906 -11.29 -34.82 6.28
CA ALA A 906 -10.71 -34.57 4.94
C ALA A 906 -11.69 -34.84 3.77
N ARG A 907 -12.82 -35.52 4.02
CA ARG A 907 -13.88 -35.79 3.02
C ARG A 907 -15.01 -34.76 3.03
N ARG A 908 -15.04 -33.88 4.03
CA ARG A 908 -15.95 -32.73 4.10
C ARG A 908 -15.36 -31.57 3.33
#